data_AF-A0A8S1NWT9-F1
#
_entry.id   AF-A0A8S1NWT9-F1
#
_cell.length_a   1.000
_cell.length_b   1.000
_cell.length_c   1.000
_cell.angle_alpha   90.00
_cell.angle_beta   90.00
_cell.angle_gamma   90.00
#
_symmetry.space_group_name_H-M   'P 1'
#
loop_
_entity.id
_entity.type
_entity.pdbx_description
1 polymer ?
#
loop_
_entity_poly.entity_id
_entity_poly.type
_entity_poly.pdbx_seq_one_letter_code
_entity_poly.pdbx_strand_id
1 'polypeptide(L)'
;MENFNKYCHLHKNKLLNRICIAPYDQKRKYCLLCQFLHPASSNQFISSFEFQEKYINEVKKKIEQYKKSNQSNIKKFVSIKKNIESEIERIQKKLDQLKKYFINLEITLSIYDNLLQRYLDPEEFSSSDLNKIMELKDGKELNNFDLQQKSLLIQLNKIQSCLVENIKTFNNNLNEDLKQHLSRKQYEGKLWNDIQKRFTQIQFEILYISGQKIKYLGNDGQTLRIQKTVGLSNQTEILTNYEQIKYLQWDGDYGEDMRRNGKWTAFWNKQVLSNVGERVVDGMCKKFFQAFVFEIGEYKNDFRIGNWSYEFENQRIKGGSYNIYSEKNGKWMELSEGFYFYSQISYVGEYQNNKKVGIWETWYKNHVKDSKNQQIGGGSYFNNIKCGKWIELNVGFYEYSQVTFNGEYKIGKKIGKWDIWYKKRVDQQNQLIGGGSYNARGDGMKIGYWVELADGFYEDSQVINNGEYKNGKKVGRWVMLYRKGEGDQWNQQVGGGLYSDDIKIGQWIEISDGFRNISKVTYKGEYEYGRKVGKWDIWYMKYEGDQKNEQIGGGSYEKEGEGNKIGYWVEISDGFYEYSQVTYCGDYRIGRKVGKWDIWYRKHDEDQRNKQMGGGHFEDGIKIGKWIELSEKFRKIQQVIFQGDYALGQKVGKWDILYNEEEKFKKIGGGSYDNGIKISKWIELSEAFGDYSQVMYKGEYKQGQKLGIWDIWYRRYIDEPYKLIGGGSYDQFFNGYKIGYWVELSEGFKDYSQVTYKGNYKDNKKVGRWDISYRYNVKLPFQQIGGGSYDKGIKIGKWIDLCDDFKDLNQIIYIGEYKDGKKEEK
;
A
#
# COMPACT_ATOMS: atom_id res chain seq x y z
N MET A 1 4.24 -28.96 -37.72
CA MET A 1 4.26 -27.55 -38.16
C MET A 1 3.31 -27.43 -39.33
N GLU A 2 2.04 -27.22 -39.02
CA GLU A 2 0.98 -26.99 -40.01
C GLU A 2 1.11 -25.60 -40.62
N ASN A 3 0.58 -25.45 -41.83
CA ASN A 3 0.72 -24.33 -42.75
C ASN A 3 0.59 -22.95 -42.10
N PHE A 4 1.72 -22.33 -41.76
CA PHE A 4 1.80 -20.87 -41.63
C PHE A 4 1.44 -20.25 -42.98
N ASN A 5 0.45 -19.35 -43.02
CA ASN A 5 0.04 -18.60 -44.20
C ASN A 5 1.26 -18.04 -44.95
N LYS A 6 1.67 -18.73 -46.03
CA LYS A 6 2.81 -18.32 -46.87
C LYS A 6 2.52 -17.03 -47.63
N TYR A 7 1.24 -16.66 -47.75
CA TYR A 7 0.75 -15.59 -48.60
C TYR A 7 0.22 -14.40 -47.79
N CYS A 8 0.39 -13.21 -48.35
CA CYS A 8 -0.11 -11.97 -47.77
C CYS A 8 -1.64 -11.92 -47.79
N HIS A 9 -2.25 -11.63 -46.64
CA HIS A 9 -3.71 -11.45 -46.51
C HIS A 9 -4.29 -10.34 -47.41
N LEU A 10 -3.51 -9.30 -47.71
CA LEU A 10 -3.90 -8.21 -48.61
C LEU A 10 -3.59 -8.52 -50.08
N HIS A 11 -2.55 -9.32 -50.34
CA HIS A 11 -2.09 -9.67 -51.68
C HIS A 11 -2.05 -11.20 -51.82
N LYS A 12 -3.21 -11.82 -52.11
CA LYS A 12 -3.49 -13.26 -51.99
C LYS A 12 -2.49 -14.20 -52.70
N ASN A 13 -1.68 -13.70 -53.64
CA ASN A 13 -0.67 -14.48 -54.38
C ASN A 13 0.80 -14.04 -54.12
N LYS A 14 1.06 -13.16 -53.15
CA LYS A 14 2.41 -12.68 -52.84
C LYS A 14 2.93 -13.31 -51.55
N LEU A 15 4.11 -13.90 -51.62
CA LEU A 15 4.77 -14.54 -50.48
C LEU A 15 5.19 -13.51 -49.42
N LEU A 16 4.99 -13.84 -48.15
CA LEU A 16 5.50 -13.08 -47.01
C LEU A 16 6.98 -13.39 -46.78
N ASN A 17 7.86 -12.80 -47.59
CA ASN A 17 9.30 -13.08 -47.57
C ASN A 17 10.16 -11.98 -46.91
N ARG A 18 9.57 -10.93 -46.36
CA ARG A 18 10.25 -9.84 -45.64
C ARG A 18 9.84 -9.80 -44.18
N ILE A 19 10.80 -9.57 -43.29
CA ILE A 19 10.60 -9.48 -41.84
C ILE A 19 11.08 -8.12 -41.34
N CYS A 20 10.20 -7.38 -40.66
CA CYS A 20 10.52 -6.10 -40.03
C CYS A 20 11.16 -6.32 -38.66
N ILE A 21 12.39 -5.81 -38.48
CA ILE A 21 13.14 -5.89 -37.22
C ILE A 21 13.01 -4.64 -36.34
N ALA A 22 12.17 -3.67 -36.72
CA ALA A 22 11.96 -2.46 -35.93
C ALA A 22 11.31 -2.76 -34.54
N PRO A 23 11.54 -1.93 -33.51
CA PRO A 23 11.11 -2.23 -32.14
C PRO A 23 9.59 -2.12 -31.90
N TYR A 24 8.83 -1.51 -32.81
CA TYR A 24 7.53 -0.92 -32.47
C TYR A 24 6.31 -1.49 -33.21
N ASP A 25 6.38 -2.70 -33.79
CA ASP A 25 5.32 -3.15 -34.70
C ASP A 25 4.63 -4.48 -34.33
N GLN A 26 3.31 -4.53 -34.52
CA GLN A 26 2.41 -5.62 -34.16
C GLN A 26 2.30 -6.71 -35.25
N LYS A 27 2.74 -6.46 -36.50
CA LYS A 27 2.82 -7.48 -37.56
C LYS A 27 4.23 -7.51 -38.18
N ARG A 28 5.02 -8.55 -37.93
CA ARG A 28 6.44 -8.56 -38.40
C ARG A 28 6.69 -9.12 -39.80
N LYS A 29 5.68 -9.69 -40.48
CA LYS A 29 5.85 -10.40 -41.76
C LYS A 29 5.14 -9.65 -42.89
N TYR A 30 5.89 -9.34 -43.94
CA TYR A 30 5.43 -8.52 -45.06
C TYR A 30 5.76 -9.19 -46.40
N CYS A 31 4.91 -8.98 -47.41
CA CYS A 31 5.30 -9.20 -48.80
C CYS A 31 5.99 -7.94 -49.33
N LEU A 32 6.63 -8.06 -50.49
CA LEU A 32 7.38 -6.95 -51.10
C LEU A 32 6.54 -5.66 -51.27
N LEU A 33 5.24 -5.78 -51.56
CA LEU A 33 4.34 -4.63 -51.73
C LEU A 33 3.97 -3.99 -50.40
N CYS A 34 3.62 -4.79 -49.38
CA CYS A 34 3.27 -4.26 -48.07
C CYS A 34 4.47 -3.64 -47.33
N GLN A 35 5.70 -4.00 -47.69
CA GLN A 35 6.90 -3.37 -47.15
C GLN A 35 6.95 -1.86 -47.45
N PHE A 36 6.55 -1.44 -48.66
CA PHE A 36 6.58 -0.02 -49.05
C PHE A 36 5.56 0.85 -48.32
N LEU A 37 4.48 0.23 -47.83
CA LEU A 37 3.43 0.91 -47.07
C LEU A 37 3.75 0.97 -45.58
N HIS A 38 4.82 0.31 -45.13
CA HIS A 38 5.17 0.25 -43.74
C HIS A 38 6.14 1.39 -43.36
N PRO A 39 5.93 2.11 -42.25
CA PRO A 39 6.71 3.28 -41.87
C PRO A 39 8.17 3.00 -41.45
N ALA A 40 8.62 1.75 -41.49
CA ALA A 40 10.00 1.38 -41.17
C ALA A 40 10.91 1.65 -42.38
N SER A 41 12.15 2.04 -42.12
CA SER A 41 13.13 2.27 -43.18
C SER A 41 13.46 0.97 -43.92
N SER A 42 13.82 1.06 -45.20
CA SER A 42 14.07 -0.11 -46.06
C SER A 42 15.14 -1.06 -45.51
N ASN A 43 16.13 -0.55 -44.79
CA ASN A 43 17.17 -1.32 -44.10
C ASN A 43 16.69 -2.08 -42.85
N GLN A 44 15.47 -1.82 -42.35
CA GLN A 44 14.84 -2.54 -41.23
C GLN A 44 14.01 -3.74 -41.70
N PHE A 45 13.99 -4.03 -43.00
CA PHE A 45 13.41 -5.23 -43.56
C PHE A 45 14.51 -6.16 -44.03
N ILE A 46 14.51 -7.37 -43.48
CA ILE A 46 15.39 -8.43 -43.95
C ILE A 46 14.57 -9.53 -44.59
N SER A 47 15.16 -10.26 -45.52
CA SER A 47 14.48 -11.44 -46.06
C SER A 47 14.26 -12.48 -44.95
N SER A 48 13.22 -13.29 -45.10
CA SER A 48 13.00 -14.44 -44.21
C SER A 48 14.21 -15.37 -44.12
N PHE A 49 14.97 -15.50 -45.22
CA PHE A 49 16.23 -16.24 -45.29
C PHE A 49 17.31 -15.58 -44.43
N GLU A 50 17.57 -14.27 -44.59
CA GLU A 50 18.54 -13.52 -43.78
C GLU A 50 18.15 -13.50 -42.29
N PHE A 51 16.86 -13.44 -41.97
CA PHE A 51 16.39 -13.54 -40.58
C PHE A 51 16.73 -14.90 -39.97
N GLN A 52 16.52 -15.97 -40.74
CA GLN A 52 16.85 -17.32 -40.31
C GLN A 52 18.37 -17.51 -40.16
N GLU A 53 19.14 -17.06 -41.14
CA GLU A 53 20.60 -17.11 -41.15
C GLU A 53 21.24 -16.31 -40.02
N LYS A 54 20.76 -15.08 -39.77
CA LYS A 54 21.39 -14.16 -38.83
C LYS A 54 20.83 -14.30 -37.42
N TYR A 55 19.52 -14.19 -37.25
CA TYR A 55 18.91 -14.09 -35.92
C TYR A 55 18.56 -15.45 -35.33
N ILE A 56 18.01 -16.38 -36.12
CA ILE A 56 17.70 -17.72 -35.60
C ILE A 56 19.00 -18.47 -35.27
N ASN A 57 20.05 -18.38 -36.10
CA ASN A 57 21.33 -18.99 -35.77
C ASN A 57 22.03 -18.31 -34.58
N GLU A 58 21.93 -16.98 -34.42
CA GLU A 58 22.45 -16.29 -33.23
C GLU A 58 21.70 -16.71 -31.96
N VAL A 59 20.36 -16.83 -32.01
CA VAL A 59 19.55 -17.35 -30.90
C VAL A 59 19.90 -18.81 -30.61
N LYS A 60 20.06 -19.66 -31.63
CA LYS A 60 20.53 -21.04 -31.47
C LYS A 60 21.91 -21.09 -30.82
N LYS A 61 22.85 -20.24 -31.25
CA LYS A 61 24.18 -20.12 -30.64
C LYS A 61 24.10 -19.67 -29.17
N LYS A 62 23.23 -18.69 -28.84
CA LYS A 62 23.00 -18.24 -27.46
C LYS A 62 22.35 -19.33 -26.61
N ILE A 63 21.39 -20.08 -27.16
CA ILE A 63 20.77 -21.24 -26.49
C ILE A 63 21.82 -22.34 -26.26
N GLU A 64 22.66 -22.64 -27.25
CA GLU A 64 23.74 -23.63 -27.09
C GLU A 64 24.83 -23.15 -26.12
N GLN A 65 25.18 -21.88 -26.11
CA GLN A 65 26.06 -21.29 -25.10
C GLN A 65 25.43 -21.37 -23.70
N TYR A 66 24.14 -21.08 -23.56
CA TYR A 66 23.40 -21.22 -22.30
C TYR A 66 23.31 -22.66 -21.83
N LYS A 67 23.07 -23.61 -22.74
CA LYS A 67 23.13 -25.05 -22.45
C LYS A 67 24.52 -25.46 -22.00
N LYS A 68 25.58 -25.04 -22.70
CA LYS A 68 26.98 -25.32 -22.34
C LYS A 68 27.36 -24.70 -20.99
N SER A 69 26.96 -23.46 -20.72
CA SER A 69 27.23 -22.78 -19.45
C SER A 69 26.48 -23.40 -18.27
N ASN A 70 25.30 -23.97 -18.50
CA ASN A 70 24.53 -24.67 -17.48
C ASN A 70 24.80 -26.18 -17.41
N GLN A 71 25.58 -26.73 -18.34
CA GLN A 71 25.88 -28.16 -18.37
C GLN A 71 26.71 -28.59 -17.15
N SER A 72 27.56 -27.71 -16.62
CA SER A 72 28.27 -27.97 -15.35
C SER A 72 27.31 -28.02 -14.16
N ASN A 73 26.33 -27.12 -14.10
CA ASN A 73 25.32 -27.06 -13.04
C ASN A 73 24.40 -28.30 -13.07
N ILE A 74 23.95 -28.71 -14.26
CA ILE A 74 23.15 -29.92 -14.44
C ILE A 74 23.96 -31.16 -14.05
N LYS A 75 25.24 -31.25 -14.43
CA LYS A 75 26.14 -32.35 -14.00
C LYS A 75 26.32 -32.37 -12.48
N LYS A 76 26.48 -31.21 -11.83
CA LYS A 76 26.56 -31.09 -10.37
C LYS A 76 25.27 -31.59 -9.70
N PHE A 77 24.10 -31.17 -10.21
CA PHE A 77 22.80 -31.61 -9.70
C PHE A 77 22.58 -33.13 -9.85
N VAL A 78 22.91 -33.68 -11.02
CA VAL A 78 22.82 -35.14 -11.26
C VAL A 78 23.75 -35.92 -10.33
N SER A 79 24.95 -35.42 -10.06
CA SER A 79 25.88 -36.03 -9.10
C SER A 79 25.33 -36.02 -7.68
N ILE A 80 24.78 -34.89 -7.22
CA ILE A 80 24.15 -34.77 -5.89
C ILE A 80 22.97 -35.74 -5.77
N LYS A 81 22.10 -35.79 -6.78
CA LYS A 81 20.96 -36.72 -6.83
C LYS A 81 21.42 -38.17 -6.67
N LYS A 82 22.43 -38.60 -7.45
CA LYS A 82 22.95 -39.97 -7.41
C LYS A 82 23.52 -40.35 -6.05
N ASN A 83 24.21 -39.42 -5.37
CA ASN A 83 24.72 -39.65 -4.02
C ASN A 83 23.58 -39.82 -3.00
N ILE A 84 22.51 -39.02 -3.11
CA ILE A 84 21.33 -39.14 -2.23
C ILE A 84 20.63 -40.48 -2.44
N GLU A 85 20.42 -40.88 -3.69
CA GLU A 85 19.78 -42.16 -4.03
C GLU A 85 20.56 -43.34 -3.44
N SER A 86 21.91 -43.31 -3.52
CA SER A 86 22.77 -44.35 -2.93
C SER A 86 22.68 -44.42 -1.40
N GLU A 87 22.57 -43.29 -0.70
CA GLU A 87 22.44 -43.28 0.76
C GLU A 87 21.05 -43.74 1.23
N ILE A 88 19.99 -43.39 0.50
CA ILE A 88 18.63 -43.90 0.76
C ILE A 88 18.61 -45.42 0.62
N GLU A 89 19.22 -45.97 -0.43
CA GLU A 89 19.28 -47.42 -0.64
C GLU A 89 20.03 -48.13 0.50
N ARG A 90 21.13 -47.54 0.99
CA ARG A 90 21.90 -48.06 2.12
C ARG A 90 21.08 -48.10 3.41
N ILE A 91 20.26 -47.08 3.65
CA ILE A 91 19.40 -46.99 4.84
C ILE A 91 18.24 -47.98 4.75
N GLN A 92 17.62 -48.12 3.57
CA GLN A 92 16.57 -49.11 3.33
C GLN A 92 17.04 -50.54 3.61
N LYS A 93 18.24 -50.92 3.12
CA LYS A 93 18.83 -52.23 3.41
C LYS A 93 18.99 -52.51 4.91
N LYS A 94 19.39 -51.50 5.70
CA LYS A 94 19.51 -51.63 7.16
C LYS A 94 18.15 -51.75 7.85
N LEU A 95 17.14 -51.00 7.40
CA LEU A 95 15.78 -51.11 7.92
C LEU A 95 15.17 -52.48 7.64
N ASP A 96 15.42 -53.05 6.46
CA ASP A 96 14.93 -54.39 6.11
C ASP A 96 15.61 -55.48 6.95
N GLN A 97 16.90 -55.32 7.29
CA GLN A 97 17.56 -56.19 8.26
C GLN A 97 16.90 -56.10 9.64
N LEU A 98 16.62 -54.89 10.14
CA LEU A 98 15.95 -54.69 11.43
C LEU A 98 14.54 -55.28 11.44
N LYS A 99 13.77 -55.13 10.36
CA LYS A 99 12.44 -55.75 10.23
C LYS A 99 12.50 -57.26 10.37
N LYS A 100 13.48 -57.92 9.73
CA LYS A 100 13.68 -59.38 9.88
C LYS A 100 13.97 -59.77 11.32
N TYR A 101 14.76 -58.98 12.05
CA TYR A 101 15.01 -59.21 13.47
C TYR A 101 13.73 -59.08 14.31
N PHE A 102 12.91 -58.04 14.08
CA PHE A 102 11.64 -57.88 14.80
C PHE A 102 10.67 -59.04 14.55
N ILE A 103 10.54 -59.49 13.30
CA ILE A 103 9.69 -60.65 12.96
C ILE A 103 10.15 -61.90 13.70
N ASN A 104 11.46 -62.16 13.76
CA ASN A 104 12.00 -63.31 14.49
C ASN A 104 11.72 -63.21 16.01
N LEU A 105 11.77 -62.00 16.58
CA LEU A 105 11.44 -61.77 17.99
C LEU A 105 9.95 -62.01 18.25
N GLU A 106 9.05 -61.53 17.39
CA GLU A 106 7.61 -61.77 17.51
C GLU A 106 7.27 -63.25 17.41
N ILE A 107 7.89 -63.98 16.47
CA ILE A 107 7.73 -65.44 16.35
C ILE A 107 8.17 -66.13 17.63
N THR A 108 9.31 -65.74 18.20
CA THR A 108 9.84 -66.33 19.44
C THR A 108 8.92 -66.07 20.62
N LEU A 109 8.41 -64.85 20.77
CA LEU A 109 7.44 -64.52 21.83
C LEU A 109 6.12 -65.28 21.65
N SER A 110 5.64 -65.44 20.43
CA SER A 110 4.43 -66.22 20.15
C SER A 110 4.62 -67.70 20.48
N ILE A 111 5.82 -68.27 20.23
CA ILE A 111 6.14 -69.64 20.66
C ILE A 111 6.05 -69.76 22.19
N TYR A 112 6.58 -68.79 22.93
CA TYR A 112 6.52 -68.79 24.39
C TYR A 112 5.10 -68.62 24.93
N ASP A 113 4.31 -67.71 24.36
CA ASP A 113 2.91 -67.52 24.76
C ASP A 113 2.08 -68.78 24.49
N ASN A 114 2.26 -69.42 23.32
CA ASN A 114 1.62 -70.70 23.01
C ASN A 114 2.04 -71.82 23.95
N LEU A 115 3.31 -71.85 24.38
CA LEU A 115 3.83 -72.84 25.32
C LEU A 115 3.21 -72.65 26.71
N LEU A 116 2.94 -71.42 27.13
CA LEU A 116 2.27 -71.10 28.39
C LEU A 116 0.76 -71.33 28.35
N GLN A 117 0.12 -71.19 27.19
CA GLN A 117 -1.33 -71.36 27.04
C GLN A 117 -1.77 -72.80 26.78
N ARG A 118 -0.90 -73.65 26.21
CA ARG A 118 -1.30 -75.01 25.76
C ARG A 118 -1.51 -76.02 26.88
N TYR A 119 -0.98 -75.82 28.08
CA TYR A 119 -0.97 -76.84 29.12
C TYR A 119 -1.39 -76.25 30.45
N LEU A 120 -2.56 -76.69 30.94
CA LEU A 120 -3.07 -76.36 32.28
C LEU A 120 -2.59 -77.37 33.34
N ASP A 121 -2.06 -78.53 32.91
CA ASP A 121 -1.51 -79.57 33.77
C ASP A 121 0.03 -79.67 33.61
N PRO A 122 0.81 -79.45 34.69
CA PRO A 122 2.27 -79.60 34.68
C PRO A 122 2.80 -80.96 34.20
N GLU A 123 1.98 -82.03 34.26
CA GLU A 123 2.39 -83.38 33.84
C GLU A 123 2.48 -83.55 32.31
N GLU A 124 1.90 -82.63 31.53
CA GLU A 124 1.89 -82.70 30.06
C GLU A 124 3.10 -82.02 29.38
N PHE A 125 3.95 -81.32 30.15
CA PHE A 125 5.13 -80.68 29.58
C PHE A 125 6.24 -81.69 29.29
N SER A 126 6.81 -81.62 28.08
CA SER A 126 8.05 -82.35 27.80
C SER A 126 9.20 -81.80 28.67
N SER A 127 10.23 -82.61 28.93
CA SER A 127 11.42 -82.14 29.65
C SER A 127 12.08 -80.93 28.96
N SER A 128 11.94 -80.79 27.64
CA SER A 128 12.40 -79.61 26.90
C SER A 128 11.55 -78.36 27.20
N ASP A 129 10.23 -78.51 27.33
CA ASP A 129 9.34 -77.39 27.63
C ASP A 129 9.52 -76.94 29.08
N LEU A 130 9.68 -77.89 30.01
CA LEU A 130 10.02 -77.59 31.41
C LEU A 130 11.35 -76.85 31.52
N ASN A 131 12.38 -77.26 30.78
CA ASN A 131 13.66 -76.54 30.75
C ASN A 131 13.51 -75.11 30.22
N LYS A 132 12.74 -74.90 29.14
CA LYS A 132 12.48 -73.55 28.60
C LYS A 132 11.66 -72.69 29.56
N ILE A 133 10.67 -73.25 30.25
CA ILE A 133 9.90 -72.55 31.29
C ILE A 133 10.81 -72.17 32.46
N MET A 134 11.71 -73.07 32.88
CA MET A 134 12.68 -72.78 33.92
C MET A 134 13.68 -71.69 33.48
N GLU A 135 14.13 -71.70 32.22
CA GLU A 135 14.99 -70.64 31.67
C GLU A 135 14.28 -69.28 31.57
N LEU A 136 12.98 -69.26 31.25
CA LEU A 136 12.13 -68.06 31.29
C LEU A 136 11.90 -67.59 32.73
N LYS A 137 11.63 -68.50 33.67
CA LYS A 137 11.42 -68.22 35.10
C LYS A 137 12.67 -67.66 35.76
N ASP A 138 13.83 -68.23 35.45
CA ASP A 138 15.13 -67.76 35.91
C ASP A 138 15.56 -66.46 35.20
N GLY A 139 14.73 -65.97 34.27
CA GLY A 139 14.89 -64.71 33.56
C GLY A 139 16.03 -64.70 32.54
N LYS A 140 16.72 -65.82 32.29
CA LYS A 140 17.88 -65.85 31.38
C LYS A 140 17.49 -65.49 29.95
N GLU A 141 16.41 -66.09 29.45
CA GLU A 141 15.88 -65.82 28.11
C GLU A 141 15.22 -64.44 28.01
N LEU A 142 14.47 -64.02 29.02
CA LEU A 142 13.86 -62.69 29.06
C LEU A 142 14.90 -61.56 29.16
N ASN A 143 15.99 -61.78 29.90
CA ASN A 143 17.11 -60.84 29.97
C ASN A 143 17.88 -60.80 28.65
N ASN A 144 18.07 -61.93 27.98
CA ASN A 144 18.66 -61.97 26.64
C ASN A 144 17.77 -61.20 25.63
N PHE A 145 16.45 -61.36 25.73
CA PHE A 145 15.49 -60.62 24.91
C PHE A 145 15.53 -59.11 25.16
N ASP A 146 15.54 -58.69 26.43
CA ASP A 146 15.67 -57.27 26.81
C ASP A 146 17.01 -56.67 26.32
N LEU A 147 18.11 -57.43 26.41
CA LEU A 147 19.40 -57.03 25.86
C LEU A 147 19.37 -56.89 24.33
N GLN A 148 18.69 -57.80 23.63
CA GLN A 148 18.50 -57.72 22.18
C GLN A 148 17.62 -56.53 21.78
N GLN A 149 16.52 -56.28 22.51
CA GLN A 149 15.64 -55.14 22.27
C GLN A 149 16.36 -53.81 22.52
N LYS A 150 17.14 -53.70 23.60
CA LYS A 150 17.99 -52.54 23.88
C LYS A 150 19.04 -52.34 22.80
N SER A 151 19.68 -53.43 22.33
CA SER A 151 20.63 -53.38 21.22
C SER A 151 19.99 -52.87 19.93
N LEU A 152 18.79 -53.37 19.58
CA LEU A 152 18.03 -52.93 18.41
C LEU A 152 17.60 -51.46 18.53
N LEU A 153 17.14 -51.02 19.70
CA LEU A 153 16.78 -49.62 19.95
C LEU A 153 17.99 -48.70 19.79
N ILE A 154 19.17 -49.11 20.28
CA ILE A 154 20.43 -48.38 20.07
C ILE A 154 20.78 -48.30 18.58
N GLN A 155 20.62 -49.39 17.83
CA GLN A 155 20.87 -49.39 16.38
C GLN A 155 19.90 -48.47 15.62
N LEU A 156 18.62 -48.48 16.00
CA LEU A 156 17.59 -47.64 15.38
C LEU A 156 17.84 -46.15 15.67
N ASN A 157 18.18 -45.82 16.92
CA ASN A 157 18.58 -44.46 17.30
C ASN A 157 19.84 -44.01 16.54
N LYS A 158 20.84 -44.89 16.33
CA LYS A 158 22.02 -44.58 15.50
C LYS A 158 21.64 -44.28 14.04
N ILE A 159 20.71 -45.04 13.46
CA ILE A 159 20.20 -44.80 12.10
C ILE A 159 19.45 -43.47 12.04
N GLN A 160 18.59 -43.18 13.03
CA GLN A 160 17.86 -41.92 13.12
C GLN A 160 18.80 -40.72 13.23
N SER A 161 19.81 -40.77 14.12
CA SER A 161 20.80 -39.70 14.26
C SER A 161 21.57 -39.48 12.96
N CYS A 162 21.98 -40.55 12.29
CA CYS A 162 22.66 -40.47 10.99
C CYS A 162 21.79 -39.83 9.91
N LEU A 163 20.49 -40.15 9.86
CA LEU A 163 19.52 -39.52 8.95
C LEU A 163 19.38 -38.02 9.22
N VAL A 164 19.21 -37.63 10.48
CA VAL A 164 19.07 -36.24 10.89
C VAL A 164 20.31 -35.43 10.52
N GLU A 165 21.50 -35.98 10.76
CA GLU A 165 22.78 -35.33 10.44
C GLU A 165 22.98 -35.19 8.91
N ASN A 166 22.63 -36.21 8.13
CA ASN A 166 22.68 -36.15 6.67
C ASN A 166 21.71 -35.11 6.10
N ILE A 167 20.47 -35.04 6.62
CA ILE A 167 19.47 -34.04 6.20
C ILE A 167 19.97 -32.62 6.55
N LYS A 168 20.53 -32.44 7.76
CA LYS A 168 21.09 -31.15 8.19
C LYS A 168 22.25 -30.72 7.30
N THR A 169 23.16 -31.64 6.98
CA THR A 169 24.30 -31.38 6.09
C THR A 169 23.84 -31.06 4.67
N PHE A 170 22.86 -31.78 4.15
CA PHE A 170 22.26 -31.50 2.84
C PHE A 170 21.61 -30.10 2.81
N ASN A 171 20.80 -29.76 3.81
CA ASN A 171 20.18 -28.43 3.90
C ASN A 171 21.22 -27.31 4.00
N ASN A 172 22.29 -27.51 4.77
CA ASN A 172 23.37 -26.53 4.86
C ASN A 172 24.06 -26.34 3.51
N ASN A 173 24.40 -27.42 2.81
CA ASN A 173 25.04 -27.36 1.49
C ASN A 173 24.13 -26.72 0.44
N LEU A 174 22.83 -27.07 0.44
CA LEU A 174 21.83 -26.47 -0.44
C LEU A 174 21.66 -24.98 -0.15
N ASN A 175 21.63 -24.59 1.13
CA ASN A 175 21.51 -23.21 1.55
C ASN A 175 22.76 -22.38 1.21
N GLU A 176 23.96 -22.92 1.35
CA GLU A 176 25.19 -22.24 0.95
C GLU A 176 25.29 -22.10 -0.58
N ASP A 177 24.95 -23.13 -1.35
CA ASP A 177 24.85 -23.06 -2.82
C ASP A 177 23.75 -22.07 -3.26
N LEU A 178 22.60 -22.02 -2.57
CA LEU A 178 21.53 -21.04 -2.80
C LEU A 178 21.96 -19.62 -2.43
N LYS A 179 22.65 -19.41 -1.30
CA LYS A 179 23.18 -18.10 -0.89
C LYS A 179 24.22 -17.57 -1.89
N GLN A 180 25.04 -18.45 -2.47
CA GLN A 180 25.99 -18.08 -3.52
C GLN A 180 25.28 -17.70 -4.83
N HIS A 181 24.14 -18.32 -5.16
CA HIS A 181 23.40 -18.05 -6.40
C HIS A 181 22.27 -17.02 -6.29
N LEU A 182 21.80 -16.72 -5.08
CA LEU A 182 20.72 -15.79 -4.78
C LEU A 182 21.14 -14.92 -3.60
N SER A 183 21.91 -13.86 -3.84
CA SER A 183 22.08 -12.80 -2.84
C SER A 183 20.80 -11.97 -2.73
N ARG A 184 19.70 -12.62 -2.34
CA ARG A 184 18.46 -11.94 -1.97
C ARG A 184 18.69 -11.30 -0.61
N LYS A 185 18.47 -10.00 -0.55
CA LYS A 185 18.41 -9.28 0.73
C LYS A 185 17.00 -8.72 0.85
N GLN A 186 16.36 -8.98 1.99
CA GLN A 186 15.11 -8.34 2.35
C GLN A 186 15.40 -6.93 2.85
N TYR A 187 14.56 -5.99 2.44
CA TYR A 187 14.63 -4.60 2.85
C TYR A 187 13.26 -4.17 3.37
N GLU A 188 13.29 -3.28 4.35
CA GLU A 188 12.11 -2.59 4.83
C GLU A 188 11.97 -1.27 4.08
N GLY A 189 10.74 -0.98 3.66
CA GLY A 189 10.38 0.23 2.95
C GLY A 189 9.17 0.94 3.54
N LYS A 190 8.89 2.13 3.02
CA LYS A 190 7.71 2.93 3.37
C LYS A 190 6.74 2.96 2.18
N LEU A 191 5.46 2.66 2.42
CA LEU A 191 4.34 2.80 1.48
C LEU A 191 3.36 3.86 2.01
N TRP A 192 3.04 4.86 1.22
CA TRP A 192 2.01 5.83 1.61
C TRP A 192 0.64 5.16 1.64
N ASN A 193 -0.03 5.21 2.79
CA ASN A 193 -1.41 4.75 2.93
C ASN A 193 -2.33 5.96 2.81
N ASP A 194 -2.99 6.10 1.66
CA ASP A 194 -3.85 7.25 1.36
C ASP A 194 -5.06 7.38 2.28
N ILE A 195 -5.54 6.28 2.85
CA ILE A 195 -6.69 6.26 3.77
C ILE A 195 -6.26 6.82 5.13
N GLN A 196 -5.12 6.34 5.64
CA GLN A 196 -4.60 6.75 6.94
C GLN A 196 -3.77 8.04 6.91
N LYS A 197 -3.47 8.56 5.72
CA LYS A 197 -2.60 9.74 5.49
C LYS A 197 -1.26 9.63 6.23
N ARG A 198 -0.67 8.42 6.22
CA ARG A 198 0.63 8.12 6.84
C ARG A 198 1.40 7.07 6.04
N PHE A 199 2.70 7.01 6.22
CA PHE A 199 3.51 5.89 5.72
C PHE A 199 3.29 4.64 6.57
N THR A 200 3.08 3.51 5.90
CA THR A 200 3.08 2.17 6.48
C THR A 200 4.38 1.47 6.11
N GLN A 201 4.91 0.66 7.03
CA GLN A 201 6.11 -0.12 6.79
C GLN A 201 5.75 -1.34 5.96
N ILE A 202 6.53 -1.59 4.92
CA ILE A 202 6.38 -2.77 4.06
C ILE A 202 7.72 -3.49 3.95
N GLN A 203 7.69 -4.74 3.55
CA GLN A 203 8.88 -5.49 3.19
C GLN A 203 8.93 -5.63 1.66
N PHE A 204 10.14 -5.71 1.12
CA PHE A 204 10.39 -6.02 -0.28
C PHE A 204 11.75 -6.69 -0.44
N GLU A 205 11.94 -7.45 -1.51
CA GLU A 205 13.20 -8.15 -1.78
C GLU A 205 13.99 -7.48 -2.89
N ILE A 206 15.31 -7.45 -2.75
CA ILE A 206 16.22 -7.04 -3.80
C ILE A 206 17.05 -8.23 -4.27
N LEU A 207 16.99 -8.48 -5.58
CA LEU A 207 17.75 -9.51 -6.28
C LEU A 207 18.85 -8.86 -7.14
N TYR A 208 20.11 -9.17 -6.85
CA TYR A 208 21.23 -8.79 -7.70
C TYR A 208 21.33 -9.77 -8.88
N ILE A 209 21.13 -9.27 -10.09
CA ILE A 209 21.20 -10.04 -11.32
C ILE A 209 22.57 -9.79 -11.96
N SER A 210 23.23 -10.87 -12.42
CA SER A 210 24.52 -10.80 -13.13
C SER A 210 24.46 -9.75 -14.26
N GLY A 211 25.48 -8.89 -14.35
CA GLY A 211 25.56 -7.84 -15.38
C GLY A 211 25.01 -6.49 -14.93
N GLN A 212 25.32 -6.05 -13.70
CA GLN A 212 25.02 -4.69 -13.21
C GLN A 212 23.52 -4.36 -13.22
N LYS A 213 22.66 -5.28 -12.78
CA LYS A 213 21.22 -5.01 -12.64
C LYS A 213 20.72 -5.45 -11.27
N ILE A 214 19.83 -4.64 -10.70
CA ILE A 214 19.13 -4.91 -9.46
C ILE A 214 17.65 -5.02 -9.75
N LYS A 215 16.99 -6.04 -9.21
CA LYS A 215 15.55 -6.27 -9.37
C LYS A 215 14.87 -6.20 -8.01
N TYR A 216 13.86 -5.34 -7.90
CA TYR A 216 13.03 -5.16 -6.72
C TYR A 216 11.76 -6.02 -6.86
N LEU A 217 11.41 -6.78 -5.82
CA LEU A 217 10.25 -7.67 -5.76
C LEU A 217 9.36 -7.29 -4.57
N GLY A 218 8.06 -7.19 -4.77
CA GLY A 218 7.09 -7.00 -3.69
C GLY A 218 6.93 -8.27 -2.83
N ASN A 219 6.21 -8.15 -1.71
CA ASN A 219 5.90 -9.30 -0.84
C ASN A 219 5.12 -10.42 -1.53
N ASP A 220 4.39 -10.10 -2.60
CA ASP A 220 3.69 -11.04 -3.47
C ASP A 220 4.58 -11.66 -4.56
N GLY A 221 5.87 -11.31 -4.59
CA GLY A 221 6.82 -11.72 -5.61
C GLY A 221 6.70 -10.94 -6.93
N GLN A 222 5.80 -9.96 -7.02
CA GLN A 222 5.65 -9.14 -8.22
C GLN A 222 6.91 -8.30 -8.45
N THR A 223 7.38 -8.23 -9.70
CA THR A 223 8.51 -7.36 -10.04
C THR A 223 8.07 -5.89 -9.99
N LEU A 224 8.63 -5.14 -9.05
CA LEU A 224 8.34 -3.71 -8.91
C LEU A 224 9.20 -2.87 -9.85
N ARG A 225 10.50 -3.21 -9.97
CA ARG A 225 11.48 -2.47 -10.78
C ARG A 225 12.67 -3.32 -11.15
N ILE A 226 13.26 -3.07 -12.32
CA ILE A 226 14.61 -3.51 -12.69
C ILE A 226 15.44 -2.26 -12.94
N GLN A 227 16.53 -2.09 -12.20
CA GLN A 227 17.43 -0.94 -12.28
C GLN A 227 18.80 -1.40 -12.76
N LYS A 228 19.37 -0.71 -13.75
CA LYS A 228 20.76 -0.92 -14.15
C LYS A 228 21.67 -0.13 -13.19
N THR A 229 22.69 -0.76 -12.63
CA THR A 229 23.70 -0.10 -11.81
C THR A 229 24.76 0.47 -12.75
N VAL A 230 24.92 1.78 -12.77
CA VAL A 230 25.89 2.46 -13.64
C VAL A 230 26.93 3.10 -12.72
N GLY A 231 28.17 2.62 -12.74
CA GLY A 231 29.28 3.12 -11.92
C GLY A 231 30.29 2.03 -11.50
N LEU A 232 31.54 2.44 -11.27
CA LEU A 232 32.64 1.60 -10.74
C LEU A 232 32.55 1.41 -9.22
N SER A 233 31.77 2.23 -8.51
CA SER A 233 31.52 2.07 -7.09
C SER A 233 30.44 1.02 -6.86
N ASN A 234 30.76 -0.03 -6.10
CA ASN A 234 29.83 -1.13 -5.78
C ASN A 234 28.63 -0.72 -4.89
N GLN A 235 28.43 0.57 -4.63
CA GLN A 235 27.35 1.08 -3.78
C GLN A 235 26.23 1.64 -4.65
N THR A 236 25.26 0.79 -5.02
CA THR A 236 24.03 1.27 -5.65
C THR A 236 23.10 1.86 -4.58
N GLU A 237 22.56 3.05 -4.86
CA GLU A 237 21.50 3.65 -4.04
C GLU A 237 20.27 2.74 -4.03
N ILE A 238 19.91 2.26 -2.84
CA ILE A 238 18.73 1.41 -2.63
C ILE A 238 17.55 2.31 -2.30
N LEU A 239 16.53 2.29 -3.16
CA LEU A 239 15.27 2.99 -2.90
C LEU A 239 14.49 2.23 -1.83
N THR A 240 14.02 2.94 -0.80
CA THR A 240 13.22 2.36 0.30
C THR A 240 11.76 2.81 0.28
N ASN A 241 11.37 3.80 -0.53
CA ASN A 241 9.97 4.17 -0.69
C ASN A 241 9.34 3.32 -1.82
N TYR A 242 8.24 2.62 -1.53
CA TYR A 242 7.60 1.69 -2.45
C TYR A 242 7.12 2.35 -3.74
N GLU A 243 6.54 3.54 -3.62
CA GLU A 243 6.00 4.28 -4.76
C GLU A 243 7.12 4.81 -5.64
N GLN A 244 8.24 5.26 -5.06
CA GLN A 244 9.44 5.59 -5.80
C GLN A 244 10.03 4.38 -6.53
N ILE A 245 10.07 3.21 -5.87
CA ILE A 245 10.51 1.97 -6.52
C ILE A 245 9.63 1.69 -7.75
N LYS A 246 8.30 1.82 -7.62
CA LYS A 246 7.36 1.44 -8.69
C LYS A 246 7.26 2.48 -9.82
N TYR A 247 7.25 3.76 -9.48
CA TYR A 247 6.84 4.81 -10.40
C TYR A 247 7.95 5.79 -10.79
N LEU A 248 9.00 5.97 -9.98
CA LEU A 248 10.05 6.96 -10.25
C LEU A 248 11.08 6.43 -11.25
N GLN A 249 11.27 7.14 -12.36
CA GLN A 249 12.33 6.89 -13.34
C GLN A 249 13.14 8.17 -13.55
N TRP A 250 14.42 8.02 -13.84
CA TRP A 250 15.34 9.12 -14.09
C TRP A 250 15.93 8.94 -15.50
N ASP A 251 15.92 10.01 -16.29
CA ASP A 251 16.49 10.06 -17.64
C ASP A 251 17.50 11.20 -17.71
N GLY A 252 18.68 10.92 -18.24
CA GLY A 252 19.80 11.85 -18.29
C GLY A 252 21.07 11.16 -18.79
N ASP A 253 22.02 11.97 -19.24
CA ASP A 253 23.28 11.48 -19.77
C ASP A 253 24.30 11.26 -18.65
N TYR A 254 25.14 10.24 -18.83
CA TYR A 254 26.35 10.06 -18.04
C TYR A 254 27.53 10.64 -18.81
N GLY A 255 28.42 11.35 -18.12
CA GLY A 255 29.71 11.78 -18.67
C GLY A 255 30.65 10.61 -18.93
N GLU A 256 31.80 10.89 -19.55
CA GLU A 256 32.83 9.88 -19.86
C GLU A 256 33.39 9.19 -18.61
N ASP A 257 33.35 9.85 -17.46
CA ASP A 257 33.72 9.31 -16.15
C ASP A 257 32.60 8.51 -15.47
N MET A 258 31.50 8.25 -16.18
CA MET A 258 30.29 7.58 -15.70
C MET A 258 29.60 8.33 -14.55
N ARG A 259 29.87 9.62 -14.37
CA ARG A 259 29.11 10.49 -13.45
C ARG A 259 27.90 11.09 -14.15
N ARG A 260 26.89 11.46 -13.37
CA ARG A 260 25.71 12.17 -13.89
C ARG A 260 26.15 13.52 -14.46
N ASN A 261 25.96 13.76 -15.75
CA ASN A 261 26.27 15.04 -16.37
C ASN A 261 25.01 15.64 -16.99
N GLY A 262 24.91 16.97 -17.01
CA GLY A 262 23.77 17.67 -17.60
C GLY A 262 22.47 17.60 -16.80
N LYS A 263 21.35 17.83 -17.48
CA LYS A 263 20.01 17.96 -16.89
C LYS A 263 19.36 16.58 -16.75
N TRP A 264 19.06 16.18 -15.52
CA TRP A 264 18.33 14.94 -15.23
C TRP A 264 16.83 15.21 -15.13
N THR A 265 16.03 14.43 -15.85
CA THR A 265 14.57 14.51 -15.86
C THR A 265 13.99 13.35 -15.06
N ALA A 266 13.21 13.66 -14.03
CA ALA A 266 12.44 12.65 -13.31
C ALA A 266 11.10 12.40 -14.01
N PHE A 267 10.67 11.15 -14.01
CA PHE A 267 9.37 10.71 -14.45
C PHE A 267 8.68 9.98 -13.30
N TRP A 268 7.40 10.26 -13.06
CA TRP A 268 6.56 9.48 -12.17
C TRP A 268 5.47 8.81 -12.99
N ASN A 269 5.44 7.47 -12.98
CA ASN A 269 4.48 6.69 -13.76
C ASN A 269 4.46 7.13 -15.25
N LYS A 270 5.66 7.32 -15.82
CA LYS A 270 5.91 7.80 -17.20
C LYS A 270 5.49 9.24 -17.50
N GLN A 271 4.97 9.99 -16.53
CA GLN A 271 4.71 11.41 -16.68
C GLN A 271 5.95 12.20 -16.28
N VAL A 272 6.36 13.17 -17.11
CA VAL A 272 7.45 14.09 -16.76
C VAL A 272 7.02 14.85 -15.52
N LEU A 273 7.87 14.79 -14.53
CA LEU A 273 7.60 15.30 -13.22
C LEU A 273 8.11 16.76 -13.27
N SER A 274 7.21 17.73 -13.40
CA SER A 274 7.58 19.16 -13.49
C SER A 274 8.10 19.67 -12.15
N ASN A 275 9.12 20.55 -12.17
CA ASN A 275 9.77 21.10 -10.97
C ASN A 275 10.54 20.09 -10.10
N VAL A 276 10.86 18.91 -10.65
CA VAL A 276 11.73 17.94 -10.01
C VAL A 276 12.82 17.52 -10.99
N GLY A 277 14.06 17.61 -10.51
CA GLY A 277 15.27 17.37 -11.28
C GLY A 277 16.44 18.04 -10.61
N GLU A 278 17.58 17.37 -10.57
CA GLU A 278 18.83 18.00 -10.15
C GLU A 278 19.24 18.99 -11.26
N ARG A 279 19.29 20.28 -10.93
CA ARG A 279 19.92 21.28 -11.77
C ARG A 279 21.22 21.66 -11.07
N VAL A 280 22.34 21.15 -11.57
CA VAL A 280 23.65 21.70 -11.23
C VAL A 280 23.86 22.89 -12.15
N VAL A 281 23.68 24.11 -11.63
CA VAL A 281 24.13 25.34 -12.32
C VAL A 281 25.23 25.91 -11.43
N ASP A 282 26.44 25.99 -11.96
CA ASP A 282 27.60 26.58 -11.27
C ASP A 282 27.86 26.02 -9.85
N GLY A 283 27.66 24.72 -9.66
CA GLY A 283 27.88 24.03 -8.37
C GLY A 283 26.72 24.11 -7.37
N MET A 284 25.66 24.89 -7.62
CA MET A 284 24.44 24.89 -6.82
C MET A 284 23.44 23.80 -7.27
N CYS A 285 22.80 23.12 -6.31
CA CYS A 285 21.78 22.11 -6.58
C CYS A 285 20.50 22.35 -5.74
N LYS A 286 19.32 22.18 -6.37
CA LYS A 286 18.01 22.11 -5.68
C LYS A 286 17.52 20.65 -5.65
N LYS A 287 17.24 20.11 -4.45
CA LYS A 287 16.64 18.76 -4.27
C LYS A 287 15.22 18.86 -3.71
N PHE A 288 14.27 18.11 -4.27
CA PHE A 288 12.87 18.13 -3.84
C PHE A 288 12.65 17.25 -2.59
N PHE A 289 12.02 17.83 -1.58
CA PHE A 289 11.53 17.14 -0.39
C PHE A 289 9.98 17.21 -0.39
N GLN A 290 9.32 16.37 0.42
CA GLN A 290 7.86 16.36 0.55
C GLN A 290 7.28 17.79 0.76
N ALA A 291 6.10 18.05 0.20
CA ALA A 291 5.34 19.31 0.35
C ALA A 291 6.01 20.60 -0.19
N PHE A 292 6.52 20.60 -1.43
CA PHE A 292 7.08 21.79 -2.08
C PHE A 292 8.26 22.45 -1.34
N VAL A 293 9.01 21.66 -0.58
CA VAL A 293 10.24 22.11 0.08
C VAL A 293 11.44 21.76 -0.80
N PHE A 294 12.31 22.73 -1.07
CA PHE A 294 13.57 22.51 -1.78
C PHE A 294 14.74 22.60 -0.82
N GLU A 295 15.69 21.68 -0.90
CA GLU A 295 16.98 21.78 -0.22
C GLU A 295 18.00 22.39 -1.20
N ILE A 296 18.69 23.46 -0.81
CA ILE A 296 19.58 24.28 -1.65
C ILE A 296 20.96 24.38 -1.00
N GLY A 297 22.01 24.07 -1.75
CA GLY A 297 23.39 24.25 -1.35
C GLY A 297 24.38 23.92 -2.47
N GLU A 298 25.65 23.77 -2.11
CA GLU A 298 26.76 23.55 -3.03
C GLU A 298 27.23 22.08 -3.01
N TYR A 299 27.55 21.54 -4.19
CA TYR A 299 28.25 20.27 -4.34
C TYR A 299 29.68 20.50 -4.84
N LYS A 300 30.63 19.72 -4.31
CA LYS A 300 31.99 19.62 -4.83
C LYS A 300 32.37 18.14 -4.94
N ASN A 301 32.67 17.69 -6.15
CA ASN A 301 32.99 16.28 -6.43
C ASN A 301 31.91 15.30 -5.91
N ASP A 302 30.64 15.60 -6.14
CA ASP A 302 29.48 14.83 -5.65
C ASP A 302 29.27 14.82 -4.12
N PHE A 303 30.11 15.52 -3.36
CA PHE A 303 29.94 15.72 -1.92
C PHE A 303 29.20 17.02 -1.64
N ARG A 304 28.24 16.99 -0.72
CA ARG A 304 27.60 18.22 -0.22
C ARG A 304 28.61 18.98 0.62
N ILE A 305 28.80 20.26 0.35
CA ILE A 305 29.73 21.10 1.10
C ILE A 305 29.09 22.46 1.43
N GLY A 306 29.69 23.17 2.37
CA GLY A 306 29.32 24.56 2.65
C GLY A 306 27.93 24.68 3.28
N ASN A 307 27.31 25.85 3.14
CA ASN A 307 26.02 26.17 3.74
C ASN A 307 24.85 25.66 2.91
N TRP A 308 23.90 25.05 3.59
CA TRP A 308 22.68 24.50 3.03
C TRP A 308 21.47 25.12 3.71
N SER A 309 20.40 25.29 2.95
CA SER A 309 19.15 25.90 3.38
C SER A 309 17.97 25.20 2.73
N TYR A 310 16.78 25.39 3.28
CA TYR A 310 15.54 24.98 2.65
C TYR A 310 14.84 26.18 2.01
N GLU A 311 13.99 25.95 1.02
CA GLU A 311 13.11 26.94 0.40
C GLU A 311 11.70 26.36 0.39
N PHE A 312 10.75 27.09 0.97
CA PHE A 312 9.34 26.73 1.02
C PHE A 312 8.50 27.99 0.78
N GLU A 313 7.55 27.95 -0.15
CA GLU A 313 6.76 29.13 -0.56
C GLU A 313 7.64 30.37 -0.91
N ASN A 314 8.77 30.15 -1.60
CA ASN A 314 9.77 31.18 -1.92
C ASN A 314 10.42 31.84 -0.69
N GLN A 315 10.23 31.29 0.51
CA GLN A 315 10.91 31.72 1.73
C GLN A 315 12.08 30.80 2.02
N ARG A 316 13.27 31.39 2.15
CA ARG A 316 14.48 30.65 2.52
C ARG A 316 14.48 30.37 4.02
N ILE A 317 14.35 29.11 4.38
CA ILE A 317 14.46 28.59 5.74
C ILE A 317 15.92 28.18 5.96
N LYS A 318 16.54 28.59 7.07
CA LYS A 318 17.93 28.22 7.38
C LYS A 318 18.07 26.68 7.46
N GLY A 319 19.21 26.16 7.05
CA GLY A 319 19.59 24.75 7.22
C GLY A 319 20.82 24.64 8.13
N GLY A 320 21.94 24.16 7.60
CA GLY A 320 23.23 24.09 8.31
C GLY A 320 24.40 23.91 7.33
N SER A 321 25.58 23.50 7.80
CA SER A 321 26.78 23.40 6.95
C SER A 321 27.42 22.01 6.86
N TYR A 322 27.62 21.48 5.65
CA TYR A 322 28.39 20.24 5.48
C TYR A 322 29.89 20.53 5.46
N ASN A 323 30.67 19.65 6.11
CA ASN A 323 32.12 19.66 6.04
C ASN A 323 32.62 19.12 4.68
N ILE A 324 33.94 19.07 4.47
CA ILE A 324 34.57 18.59 3.23
C ILE A 324 34.32 17.10 2.93
N TYR A 325 33.79 16.34 3.90
CA TYR A 325 33.47 14.92 3.77
C TYR A 325 31.96 14.69 3.59
N SER A 326 31.18 15.74 3.30
CA SER A 326 29.71 15.69 3.21
C SER A 326 29.02 15.26 4.51
N GLU A 327 29.62 15.58 5.65
CA GLU A 327 29.02 15.36 6.96
C GLU A 327 28.46 16.66 7.52
N LYS A 328 27.25 16.59 8.07
CA LYS A 328 26.63 17.70 8.79
C LYS A 328 27.53 18.11 9.97
N ASN A 329 27.81 19.40 10.09
CA ASN A 329 28.64 19.95 11.14
C ASN A 329 28.17 21.35 11.55
N GLY A 330 28.25 21.68 12.83
CA GLY A 330 27.80 22.96 13.39
C GLY A 330 26.29 23.06 13.55
N LYS A 331 25.78 24.29 13.67
CA LYS A 331 24.36 24.57 13.87
C LYS A 331 23.53 24.14 12.66
N TRP A 332 22.40 23.49 12.94
CA TRP A 332 21.49 22.96 11.93
C TRP A 332 20.05 23.24 12.30
N MET A 333 19.24 23.52 11.30
CA MET A 333 17.79 23.46 11.36
C MET A 333 17.31 22.35 10.43
N GLU A 334 16.51 21.42 10.92
CA GLU A 334 15.90 20.34 10.15
C GLU A 334 14.40 20.53 10.08
N LEU A 335 13.76 20.08 9.00
CA LEU A 335 12.30 20.09 8.89
C LEU A 335 11.75 18.71 9.31
N SER A 336 10.57 18.67 9.92
CA SER A 336 9.92 17.41 10.28
C SER A 336 9.51 16.58 9.05
N GLU A 337 9.38 15.25 9.20
CA GLU A 337 8.89 14.39 8.10
C GLU A 337 7.48 14.80 7.65
N GLY A 338 6.66 15.35 8.55
CA GLY A 338 5.33 15.88 8.25
C GLY A 338 5.31 17.40 8.03
N PHE A 339 6.38 17.99 7.48
CA PHE A 339 6.39 19.43 7.20
C PHE A 339 5.46 19.75 6.01
N TYR A 340 4.41 20.54 6.25
CA TYR A 340 3.53 21.08 5.20
C TYR A 340 2.87 22.37 5.68
N PHE A 341 1.99 22.96 4.87
CA PHE A 341 1.36 24.25 5.14
C PHE A 341 0.76 24.39 6.55
N TYR A 342 0.07 23.35 7.05
CA TYR A 342 -0.57 23.36 8.38
C TYR A 342 0.29 22.75 9.50
N SER A 343 1.52 22.31 9.21
CA SER A 343 2.46 21.78 10.19
C SER A 343 3.89 22.18 9.84
N GLN A 344 4.27 23.42 10.18
CA GLN A 344 5.61 23.93 9.93
C GLN A 344 6.50 23.71 11.15
N ILE A 345 6.92 22.45 11.34
CA ILE A 345 7.77 22.02 12.46
C ILE A 345 9.23 21.94 12.02
N SER A 346 10.12 22.59 12.76
CA SER A 346 11.56 22.48 12.58
C SER A 346 12.30 22.09 13.86
N TYR A 347 13.46 21.46 13.71
CA TYR A 347 14.35 21.05 14.79
C TYR A 347 15.66 21.82 14.68
N VAL A 348 16.02 22.59 15.69
CA VAL A 348 17.23 23.42 15.69
C VAL A 348 18.21 22.86 16.72
N GLY A 349 19.43 22.53 16.30
CA GLY A 349 20.46 22.02 17.20
C GLY A 349 21.83 22.00 16.53
N GLU A 350 22.73 21.14 17.02
CA GLU A 350 24.09 21.04 16.52
C GLU A 350 24.44 19.62 16.06
N TYR A 351 25.21 19.54 14.99
CA TYR A 351 25.85 18.34 14.49
C TYR A 351 27.37 18.40 14.69
N GLN A 352 27.97 17.24 14.99
CA GLN A 352 29.40 17.01 14.93
C GLN A 352 29.65 15.73 14.11
N ASN A 353 30.23 15.88 12.92
CA ASN A 353 30.52 14.77 12.00
C ASN A 353 29.31 13.81 11.81
N ASN A 354 28.18 14.37 11.32
CA ASN A 354 26.90 13.65 11.14
C ASN A 354 26.23 13.12 12.43
N LYS A 355 26.74 13.45 13.61
CA LYS A 355 26.09 13.11 14.89
C LYS A 355 25.44 14.31 15.55
N LYS A 356 24.16 14.22 15.88
CA LYS A 356 23.45 15.17 16.72
C LYS A 356 24.10 15.20 18.10
N VAL A 357 24.40 16.40 18.56
CA VAL A 357 25.00 16.68 19.87
C VAL A 357 24.30 17.87 20.52
N GLY A 358 24.42 17.99 21.83
CA GLY A 358 23.93 19.16 22.58
C GLY A 358 22.41 19.26 22.61
N ILE A 359 21.92 20.47 22.85
CA ILE A 359 20.49 20.77 22.94
C ILE A 359 19.91 20.90 21.53
N TRP A 360 18.76 20.26 21.32
CA TRP A 360 17.97 20.30 20.11
C TRP A 360 16.57 20.80 20.46
N GLU A 361 16.21 21.97 19.96
CA GLU A 361 14.93 22.63 20.17
C GLU A 361 13.96 22.28 19.05
N THR A 362 12.67 22.15 19.38
CA THR A 362 11.61 21.95 18.39
C THR A 362 10.78 23.21 18.30
N TRP A 363 10.70 23.78 17.10
CA TRP A 363 10.01 25.02 16.79
C TRP A 363 8.80 24.74 15.90
N TYR A 364 7.71 25.44 16.16
CA TYR A 364 6.48 25.36 15.38
C TYR A 364 6.02 26.76 14.97
N LYS A 365 5.69 26.91 13.68
CA LYS A 365 5.08 28.11 13.12
C LYS A 365 3.66 27.79 12.70
N ASN A 366 2.68 28.52 13.23
CA ASN A 366 1.29 28.37 12.81
C ASN A 366 1.11 28.97 11.40
N HIS A 367 0.26 28.37 10.59
CA HIS A 367 -0.03 28.81 9.23
C HIS A 367 -0.69 30.20 9.16
N VAL A 368 -1.26 30.69 10.27
CA VAL A 368 -1.79 32.05 10.37
C VAL A 368 -0.66 33.05 10.09
N LYS A 369 -0.81 33.84 9.02
CA LYS A 369 0.12 34.90 8.64
C LYS A 369 0.40 35.76 9.89
N ASP A 370 1.69 35.98 10.17
CA ASP A 370 2.22 36.71 11.33
C ASP A 370 2.37 35.95 12.66
N SER A 371 2.11 34.64 12.70
CA SER A 371 2.45 33.87 13.90
C SER A 371 3.97 33.80 14.10
N LYS A 372 4.43 34.16 15.32
CA LYS A 372 5.83 33.99 15.71
C LYS A 372 6.13 32.50 15.89
N ASN A 373 7.32 32.07 15.50
CA ASN A 373 7.80 30.72 15.80
C ASN A 373 7.76 30.49 17.31
N GLN A 374 7.12 29.42 17.76
CA GLN A 374 7.05 29.03 19.16
C GLN A 374 7.94 27.81 19.37
N GLN A 375 8.80 27.84 20.40
CA GLN A 375 9.49 26.64 20.88
C GLN A 375 8.46 25.76 21.60
N ILE A 376 8.22 24.56 21.09
CA ILE A 376 7.20 23.64 21.59
C ILE A 376 7.78 22.33 22.12
N GLY A 377 9.09 22.10 21.96
CA GLY A 377 9.72 20.91 22.51
C GLY A 377 11.23 20.86 22.30
N GLY A 378 11.77 19.64 22.36
CA GLY A 378 13.22 19.40 22.26
C GLY A 378 13.81 18.65 23.44
N GLY A 379 15.14 18.50 23.43
CA GLY A 379 15.94 17.89 24.50
C GLY A 379 17.40 17.74 24.09
N SER A 380 18.18 16.89 24.75
CA SER A 380 19.62 16.77 24.48
C SER A 380 20.03 15.47 23.78
N TYR A 381 20.97 15.56 22.85
CA TYR A 381 21.63 14.41 22.23
C TYR A 381 23.08 14.26 22.71
N PHE A 382 23.49 13.00 22.89
CA PHE A 382 24.89 12.60 23.00
C PHE A 382 25.20 11.59 21.90
N ASN A 383 25.95 11.99 20.88
CA ASN A 383 26.32 11.13 19.75
C ASN A 383 25.12 10.45 19.06
N ASN A 384 24.13 11.22 18.61
CA ASN A 384 22.85 10.73 18.04
C ASN A 384 21.91 9.98 19.02
N ILE A 385 22.31 9.82 20.29
CA ILE A 385 21.49 9.14 21.29
C ILE A 385 20.78 10.19 22.16
N LYS A 386 19.45 10.15 22.22
CA LYS A 386 18.66 11.03 23.10
C LYS A 386 19.00 10.79 24.57
N CYS A 387 19.13 11.85 25.35
CA CYS A 387 19.43 11.81 26.77
C CYS A 387 18.84 13.00 27.53
N GLY A 388 18.56 12.82 28.82
CA GLY A 388 18.00 13.85 29.69
C GLY A 388 16.52 14.15 29.41
N LYS A 389 16.06 15.31 29.87
CA LYS A 389 14.67 15.74 29.69
C LYS A 389 14.36 15.98 28.22
N TRP A 390 13.18 15.55 27.80
CA TRP A 390 12.74 15.63 26.42
C TRP A 390 11.24 15.96 26.33
N ILE A 391 10.89 16.77 25.34
CA ILE A 391 9.52 17.04 24.89
C ILE A 391 9.40 16.57 23.44
N GLU A 392 8.68 15.47 23.22
CA GLU A 392 8.41 14.90 21.90
C GLU A 392 7.08 15.38 21.36
N LEU A 393 6.94 15.44 20.05
CA LEU A 393 5.66 15.71 19.39
C LEU A 393 4.98 14.40 19.00
N ASN A 394 3.66 14.41 18.98
CA ASN A 394 2.89 13.34 18.34
C ASN A 394 3.21 13.23 16.85
N VAL A 395 3.15 12.01 16.30
CA VAL A 395 3.43 11.75 14.87
C VAL A 395 2.47 12.54 13.97
N GLY A 396 1.23 12.73 14.42
CA GLY A 396 0.23 13.58 13.77
C GLY A 396 0.17 14.99 14.36
N PHE A 397 1.30 15.62 14.70
CA PHE A 397 1.27 17.00 15.20
C PHE A 397 0.98 17.99 14.06
N TYR A 398 -0.11 18.74 14.20
CA TYR A 398 -0.49 19.87 13.33
C TYR A 398 -1.42 20.81 14.12
N GLU A 399 -1.92 21.87 13.48
CA GLU A 399 -2.71 22.90 14.18
C GLU A 399 -3.88 22.36 15.03
N TYR A 400 -4.55 21.29 14.58
CA TYR A 400 -5.69 20.68 15.28
C TYR A 400 -5.32 19.46 16.15
N SER A 401 -4.03 19.11 16.26
CA SER A 401 -3.54 18.00 17.07
C SER A 401 -2.19 18.35 17.71
N GLN A 402 -2.19 19.37 18.56
CA GLN A 402 -0.97 19.83 19.23
C GLN A 402 -0.73 19.04 20.51
N VAL A 403 -0.22 17.81 20.37
CA VAL A 403 0.08 16.91 21.49
C VAL A 403 1.58 16.72 21.68
N THR A 404 2.05 16.90 22.91
CA THR A 404 3.45 16.67 23.30
C THR A 404 3.59 15.62 24.40
N PHE A 405 4.74 14.94 24.41
CA PHE A 405 5.11 13.93 25.40
C PHE A 405 6.35 14.41 26.15
N ASN A 406 6.22 14.65 27.45
CA ASN A 406 7.27 15.22 28.27
C ASN A 406 7.82 14.14 29.20
N GLY A 407 9.11 13.84 29.14
CA GLY A 407 9.72 12.84 30.02
C GLY A 407 11.23 12.85 29.94
N GLU A 408 11.87 11.72 30.28
CA GLU A 408 13.33 11.60 30.31
C GLU A 408 13.82 10.40 29.50
N TYR A 409 14.96 10.60 28.84
CA TYR A 409 15.73 9.58 28.16
C TYR A 409 17.02 9.25 28.90
N LYS A 410 17.37 7.96 28.96
CA LYS A 410 18.68 7.46 29.36
C LYS A 410 19.21 6.52 28.29
N ILE A 411 20.30 6.93 27.63
CA ILE A 411 20.96 6.16 26.55
C ILE A 411 19.95 5.77 25.44
N GLY A 412 19.13 6.74 25.01
CA GLY A 412 18.18 6.55 23.92
C GLY A 412 16.92 5.76 24.29
N LYS A 413 16.76 5.39 25.56
CA LYS A 413 15.59 4.69 26.08
C LYS A 413 14.79 5.58 27.04
N LYS A 414 13.47 5.53 26.93
CA LYS A 414 12.57 6.28 27.82
C LYS A 414 12.60 5.69 29.22
N ILE A 415 12.69 6.53 30.24
CA ILE A 415 12.66 6.13 31.65
C ILE A 415 11.67 6.99 32.44
N GLY A 416 11.24 6.49 33.59
CA GLY A 416 10.48 7.27 34.57
C GLY A 416 9.13 7.75 34.04
N LYS A 417 8.63 8.81 34.65
CA LYS A 417 7.32 9.38 34.32
C LYS A 417 7.37 10.15 33.00
N TRP A 418 6.35 9.93 32.17
CA TRP A 418 6.11 10.61 30.90
C TRP A 418 4.70 11.19 30.90
N ASP A 419 4.60 12.51 30.81
CA ASP A 419 3.33 13.25 30.77
C ASP A 419 2.91 13.55 29.33
N ILE A 420 1.60 13.54 29.07
CA ILE A 420 1.02 13.88 27.77
C ILE A 420 0.26 15.20 27.90
N TRP A 421 0.68 16.19 27.12
CA TRP A 421 0.08 17.52 27.11
C TRP A 421 -0.63 17.76 25.78
N TYR A 422 -1.83 18.32 25.83
CA TYR A 422 -2.58 18.75 24.65
C TYR A 422 -2.83 20.25 24.72
N LYS A 423 -2.52 20.97 23.64
CA LYS A 423 -2.78 22.40 23.50
C LYS A 423 -4.01 22.60 22.62
N LYS A 424 -5.09 23.11 23.19
CA LYS A 424 -6.32 23.40 22.45
C LYS A 424 -6.13 24.67 21.61
N ARG A 425 -6.76 24.71 20.44
CA ARG A 425 -6.56 25.81 19.47
C ARG A 425 -7.13 27.14 19.98
N VAL A 426 -8.29 27.09 20.63
CA VAL A 426 -9.06 28.27 21.03
C VAL A 426 -8.44 29.03 22.22
N ASP A 427 -8.00 28.32 23.25
CA ASP A 427 -7.47 28.92 24.49
C ASP A 427 -5.93 29.00 24.52
N GLN A 428 -5.25 28.27 23.63
CA GLN A 428 -3.79 28.11 23.59
C GLN A 428 -3.18 27.60 24.92
N GLN A 429 -3.98 27.01 25.82
CA GLN A 429 -3.51 26.49 27.09
C GLN A 429 -3.13 25.01 26.95
N ASN A 430 -2.00 24.65 27.55
CA ASN A 430 -1.56 23.27 27.64
C ASN A 430 -2.33 22.57 28.77
N GLN A 431 -2.99 21.47 28.44
CA GLN A 431 -3.73 20.65 29.38
C GLN A 431 -3.02 19.30 29.53
N LEU A 432 -2.75 18.87 30.77
CA LEU A 432 -2.24 17.53 31.05
C LEU A 432 -3.38 16.53 30.85
N ILE A 433 -3.31 15.75 29.78
CA ILE A 433 -4.37 14.80 29.39
C ILE A 433 -4.02 13.35 29.71
N GLY A 434 -2.79 13.06 30.11
CA GLY A 434 -2.38 11.68 30.34
C GLY A 434 -0.90 11.50 30.62
N GLY A 435 -0.43 10.27 30.41
CA GLY A 435 0.94 9.86 30.72
C GLY A 435 1.01 8.49 31.38
N GLY A 436 2.22 8.10 31.74
CA GLY A 436 2.49 6.88 32.50
C GLY A 436 3.96 6.78 32.86
N SER A 437 4.43 5.60 33.25
CA SER A 437 5.84 5.40 33.62
C SER A 437 6.51 4.29 32.82
N TYR A 438 7.76 4.54 32.42
CA TYR A 438 8.68 3.51 31.96
C TYR A 438 9.53 3.02 33.12
N ASN A 439 10.00 1.78 33.04
CA ASN A 439 10.85 1.26 34.09
C ASN A 439 12.18 2.04 34.19
N ALA A 440 12.76 2.03 35.39
CA ALA A 440 14.01 2.75 35.66
C ALA A 440 15.25 2.03 35.10
N ARG A 441 15.12 0.75 34.70
CA ARG A 441 16.23 -0.05 34.15
C ARG A 441 16.67 0.47 32.79
N GLY A 442 15.82 1.24 32.09
CA GLY A 442 16.16 1.83 30.80
C GLY A 442 16.05 0.85 29.64
N ASP A 443 15.22 -0.18 29.74
CA ASP A 443 14.88 -1.02 28.58
C ASP A 443 13.77 -0.38 27.71
N GLY A 444 13.09 0.65 28.22
CA GLY A 444 11.98 1.32 27.56
C GLY A 444 10.64 0.61 27.73
N MET A 445 10.50 -0.30 28.71
CA MET A 445 9.24 -0.98 29.00
C MET A 445 8.29 -0.09 29.82
N LYS A 446 7.05 0.03 29.34
CA LYS A 446 5.94 0.65 30.08
C LYS A 446 5.58 -0.20 31.30
N ILE A 447 5.28 0.47 32.42
CA ILE A 447 4.85 -0.13 33.68
C ILE A 447 3.76 0.71 34.34
N GLY A 448 2.92 0.06 35.16
CA GLY A 448 1.89 0.72 35.97
C GLY A 448 0.77 1.32 35.12
N TYR A 449 0.07 2.31 35.67
CA TYR A 449 -1.02 2.97 34.98
C TYR A 449 -0.53 3.87 33.85
N TRP A 450 -1.24 3.81 32.73
CA TRP A 450 -1.00 4.58 31.52
C TRP A 450 -2.29 5.16 30.98
N VAL A 451 -2.16 6.37 30.45
CA VAL A 451 -3.13 7.03 29.58
C VAL A 451 -2.47 7.21 28.22
N GLU A 452 -3.09 6.68 27.18
CA GLU A 452 -2.61 6.71 25.80
C GLU A 452 -3.59 7.47 24.90
N LEU A 453 -3.10 8.08 23.83
CA LEU A 453 -3.97 8.64 22.80
C LEU A 453 -4.57 7.51 21.97
N ALA A 454 -5.84 7.62 21.58
CA ALA A 454 -6.39 6.78 20.53
C ALA A 454 -5.79 7.13 19.16
N ASP A 455 -5.84 6.17 18.23
CA ASP A 455 -5.52 6.46 16.83
C ASP A 455 -6.48 7.51 16.28
N GLY A 456 -5.95 8.48 15.54
CA GLY A 456 -6.75 9.60 15.04
C GLY A 456 -7.10 10.63 16.11
N PHE A 457 -6.29 10.81 17.16
CA PHE A 457 -6.49 11.90 18.11
C PHE A 457 -6.30 13.29 17.44
N TYR A 458 -7.36 14.10 17.45
CA TYR A 458 -7.34 15.52 17.06
C TYR A 458 -8.51 16.27 17.71
N GLU A 459 -8.65 17.56 17.44
CA GLU A 459 -9.63 18.45 18.10
C GLU A 459 -11.08 17.92 18.10
N ASP A 460 -11.55 17.27 17.03
CA ASP A 460 -12.91 16.67 16.97
C ASP A 460 -12.97 15.18 17.38
N SER A 461 -11.82 14.57 17.71
CA SER A 461 -11.72 13.18 18.18
C SER A 461 -10.72 13.08 19.32
N GLN A 462 -11.11 13.59 20.47
CA GLN A 462 -10.30 13.56 21.67
C GLN A 462 -10.65 12.29 22.46
N VAL A 463 -10.03 11.17 22.10
CA VAL A 463 -10.20 9.87 22.80
C VAL A 463 -8.88 9.42 23.40
N ILE A 464 -8.90 9.03 24.67
CA ILE A 464 -7.76 8.46 25.40
C ILE A 464 -8.10 7.06 25.93
N ASN A 465 -7.08 6.22 26.06
CA ASN A 465 -7.14 4.85 26.56
C ASN A 465 -6.41 4.77 27.90
N ASN A 466 -7.11 4.40 28.96
CA ASN A 466 -6.54 4.32 30.30
C ASN A 466 -6.51 2.87 30.77
N GLY A 467 -5.37 2.40 31.25
CA GLY A 467 -5.26 1.06 31.84
C GLY A 467 -3.87 0.79 32.42
N GLU A 468 -3.55 -0.47 32.67
CA GLU A 468 -2.31 -0.87 33.31
C GLU A 468 -1.38 -1.63 32.36
N TYR A 469 -0.09 -1.38 32.50
CA TYR A 469 1.01 -2.12 31.89
C TYR A 469 1.78 -2.94 32.93
N LYS A 470 2.09 -4.19 32.58
CA LYS A 470 3.01 -5.06 33.32
C LYS A 470 4.04 -5.63 32.35
N ASN A 471 5.32 -5.36 32.62
CA ASN A 471 6.45 -5.80 31.78
C ASN A 471 6.31 -5.41 30.30
N GLY A 472 5.85 -4.18 30.03
CA GLY A 472 5.64 -3.68 28.68
C GLY A 472 4.37 -4.19 27.98
N LYS A 473 3.56 -5.04 28.63
CA LYS A 473 2.30 -5.56 28.09
C LYS A 473 1.08 -4.99 28.79
N LYS A 474 -0.01 -4.76 28.05
CA LYS A 474 -1.31 -4.35 28.59
C LYS A 474 -1.93 -5.48 29.40
N VAL A 475 -2.41 -5.15 30.60
CA VAL A 475 -3.09 -6.08 31.50
C VAL A 475 -4.31 -5.43 32.14
N GLY A 476 -5.25 -6.26 32.60
CA GLY A 476 -6.40 -5.81 33.38
C GLY A 476 -7.38 -4.96 32.56
N ARG A 477 -8.11 -4.09 33.27
CA ARG A 477 -9.16 -3.26 32.66
C ARG A 477 -8.57 -2.04 31.98
N TRP A 478 -8.96 -1.85 30.73
CA TRP A 478 -8.69 -0.68 29.93
C TRP A 478 -10.00 0.04 29.61
N VAL A 479 -10.06 1.36 29.82
CA VAL A 479 -11.23 2.19 29.54
C VAL A 479 -10.90 3.23 28.48
N MET A 480 -11.83 3.49 27.57
CA MET A 480 -11.70 4.55 26.58
C MET A 480 -12.54 5.74 27.02
N LEU A 481 -11.91 6.89 27.24
CA LEU A 481 -12.55 8.13 27.64
C LEU A 481 -12.56 9.10 26.47
N TYR A 482 -13.69 9.74 26.23
CA TYR A 482 -13.87 10.75 25.20
C TYR A 482 -14.20 12.09 25.87
N ARG A 483 -13.54 13.16 25.42
CA ARG A 483 -13.81 14.52 25.88
C ARG A 483 -14.94 15.14 25.06
N LYS A 484 -16.02 15.49 25.75
CA LYS A 484 -17.23 16.04 25.14
C LYS A 484 -17.22 17.58 25.15
N GLY A 485 -17.11 18.18 23.98
CA GLY A 485 -17.35 19.63 23.78
C GLY A 485 -16.29 20.54 24.39
N GLU A 486 -16.67 21.79 24.66
CA GLU A 486 -15.74 22.83 25.11
C GLU A 486 -15.28 22.68 26.57
N GLY A 487 -15.93 21.83 27.36
CA GLY A 487 -15.59 21.60 28.76
C GLY A 487 -14.27 20.84 28.95
N ASP A 488 -13.59 21.11 30.07
CA ASP A 488 -12.30 20.51 30.43
C ASP A 488 -12.38 19.09 31.02
N GLN A 489 -13.54 18.46 30.97
CA GLN A 489 -13.77 17.23 31.72
C GLN A 489 -13.88 15.99 30.82
N TRP A 490 -12.99 15.03 31.04
CA TRP A 490 -12.95 13.69 30.42
C TRP A 490 -14.01 12.78 31.04
N ASN A 491 -15.28 13.06 30.75
CA ASN A 491 -16.36 12.48 31.55
C ASN A 491 -17.07 11.30 30.90
N GLN A 492 -16.81 11.01 29.63
CA GLN A 492 -17.58 9.99 28.92
C GLN A 492 -16.74 8.76 28.63
N GLN A 493 -16.97 7.68 29.37
CA GLN A 493 -16.48 6.37 28.97
C GLN A 493 -17.25 5.92 27.72
N VAL A 494 -16.54 5.83 26.60
CA VAL A 494 -17.10 5.42 25.30
C VAL A 494 -16.73 3.99 24.93
N GLY A 495 -15.79 3.37 25.65
CA GLY A 495 -15.57 1.94 25.53
C GLY A 495 -14.48 1.40 26.45
N GLY A 496 -13.82 0.33 26.00
CA GLY A 496 -12.81 -0.41 26.76
C GLY A 496 -13.15 -1.89 26.96
N GLY A 497 -12.32 -2.60 27.71
CA GLY A 497 -12.46 -4.03 28.01
C GLY A 497 -11.30 -4.56 28.85
N LEU A 498 -11.02 -5.86 28.77
CA LEU A 498 -9.96 -6.52 29.53
C LEU A 498 -8.83 -7.02 28.63
N TYR A 499 -7.59 -6.82 29.08
CA TYR A 499 -6.40 -7.41 28.48
C TYR A 499 -5.76 -8.47 29.40
N SER A 500 -5.20 -9.50 28.77
CA SER A 500 -4.28 -10.46 29.37
C SER A 500 -3.03 -10.53 28.50
N ASP A 501 -1.92 -9.93 28.93
CA ASP A 501 -0.65 -9.92 28.19
C ASP A 501 -0.78 -9.42 26.73
N ASP A 502 -1.36 -8.23 26.54
CA ASP A 502 -1.70 -7.61 25.24
C ASP A 502 -2.81 -8.32 24.45
N ILE A 503 -3.36 -9.43 24.96
CA ILE A 503 -4.46 -10.15 24.32
C ILE A 503 -5.80 -9.64 24.88
N LYS A 504 -6.67 -9.13 24.02
CA LYS A 504 -8.05 -8.76 24.39
C LYS A 504 -8.83 -10.00 24.80
N ILE A 505 -9.54 -9.92 25.93
CA ILE A 505 -10.39 -10.98 26.47
C ILE A 505 -11.70 -10.41 27.05
N GLY A 506 -12.75 -11.23 27.12
CA GLY A 506 -14.02 -10.90 27.75
C GLY A 506 -14.81 -9.82 27.00
N GLN A 507 -15.66 -9.09 27.72
CA GLN A 507 -16.52 -8.07 27.13
C GLN A 507 -15.72 -6.82 26.73
N TRP A 508 -15.97 -6.33 25.53
CA TRP A 508 -15.33 -5.18 24.92
C TRP A 508 -16.33 -4.24 24.27
N ILE A 509 -16.02 -2.95 24.35
CA ILE A 509 -16.64 -1.89 23.54
C ILE A 509 -15.51 -1.21 22.77
N GLU A 510 -15.53 -1.29 21.44
CA GLU A 510 -14.60 -0.63 20.53
C GLU A 510 -15.22 0.65 19.95
N ILE A 511 -14.40 1.60 19.52
CA ILE A 511 -14.84 2.77 18.74
C ILE A 511 -14.56 2.53 17.26
N SER A 512 -15.27 3.22 16.36
CA SER A 512 -14.97 3.18 14.91
C SER A 512 -13.73 3.99 14.54
N ASP A 513 -13.07 3.63 13.43
CA ASP A 513 -11.91 4.38 12.91
C ASP A 513 -12.23 5.84 12.56
N GLY A 514 -13.51 6.13 12.27
CA GLY A 514 -14.03 7.48 12.02
C GLY A 514 -14.66 8.13 13.25
N PHE A 515 -14.38 7.65 14.46
CA PHE A 515 -14.98 8.17 15.68
C PHE A 515 -14.63 9.64 15.85
N ARG A 516 -15.63 10.52 15.88
CA ARG A 516 -15.50 11.97 16.04
C ARG A 516 -16.80 12.56 16.57
N ASN A 517 -16.81 13.86 16.86
CA ASN A 517 -17.98 14.57 17.38
C ASN A 517 -19.28 14.26 16.60
N ILE A 518 -19.23 14.20 15.27
CA ILE A 518 -20.38 13.92 14.39
C ILE A 518 -20.56 12.44 13.99
N SER A 519 -19.72 11.54 14.50
CA SER A 519 -19.81 10.09 14.28
C SER A 519 -19.32 9.34 15.50
N LYS A 520 -20.23 9.07 16.44
CA LYS A 520 -19.92 8.37 17.68
C LYS A 520 -20.43 6.94 17.62
N VAL A 521 -19.74 6.12 16.83
CA VAL A 521 -20.08 4.70 16.66
C VAL A 521 -19.21 3.84 17.55
N THR A 522 -19.84 2.89 18.24
CA THR A 522 -19.16 1.88 19.05
C THR A 522 -19.61 0.47 18.70
N TYR A 523 -18.74 -0.51 18.93
CA TYR A 523 -18.97 -1.93 18.70
C TYR A 523 -18.85 -2.67 20.02
N LYS A 524 -19.93 -3.29 20.49
CA LYS A 524 -19.97 -3.99 21.77
C LYS A 524 -20.07 -5.49 21.54
N GLY A 525 -19.15 -6.28 22.09
CA GLY A 525 -19.20 -7.73 22.01
C GLY A 525 -18.15 -8.40 22.89
N GLU A 526 -17.76 -9.62 22.55
CA GLU A 526 -16.83 -10.42 23.34
C GLU A 526 -15.58 -10.81 22.55
N TYR A 527 -14.46 -10.86 23.28
CA TYR A 527 -13.18 -11.36 22.82
C TYR A 527 -12.79 -12.65 23.54
N GLU A 528 -12.23 -13.60 22.78
CA GLU A 528 -11.61 -14.81 23.31
C GLU A 528 -10.26 -15.01 22.62
N TYR A 529 -9.18 -15.09 23.40
CA TYR A 529 -7.80 -15.17 22.90
C TYR A 529 -7.46 -14.15 21.80
N GLY A 530 -7.94 -12.91 21.93
CA GLY A 530 -7.68 -11.83 20.99
C GLY A 530 -8.54 -11.85 19.72
N ARG A 531 -9.50 -12.78 19.61
CA ARG A 531 -10.45 -12.88 18.49
C ARG A 531 -11.85 -12.47 18.92
N LYS A 532 -12.62 -11.86 18.01
CA LYS A 532 -14.02 -11.54 18.25
C LYS A 532 -14.86 -12.82 18.20
N VAL A 533 -15.69 -13.03 19.21
CA VAL A 533 -16.59 -14.20 19.31
C VAL A 533 -18.00 -13.77 19.67
N GLY A 534 -19.00 -14.60 19.33
CA GLY A 534 -20.38 -14.39 19.73
C GLY A 534 -21.02 -13.14 19.15
N LYS A 535 -22.02 -12.58 19.84
CA LYS A 535 -22.80 -11.44 19.35
C LYS A 535 -22.02 -10.14 19.51
N TRP A 536 -22.06 -9.32 18.46
CA TRP A 536 -21.48 -7.99 18.41
C TRP A 536 -22.53 -6.98 17.98
N ASP A 537 -22.85 -6.01 18.83
CA ASP A 537 -23.83 -4.96 18.59
C ASP A 537 -23.14 -3.65 18.16
N ILE A 538 -23.71 -2.93 17.20
CA ILE A 538 -23.22 -1.61 16.76
C ILE A 538 -24.14 -0.55 17.35
N TRP A 539 -23.57 0.39 18.10
CA TRP A 539 -24.28 1.47 18.76
C TRP A 539 -23.84 2.82 18.20
N TYR A 540 -24.80 3.70 17.94
CA TYR A 540 -24.57 5.07 17.53
C TYR A 540 -25.12 6.04 18.56
N MET A 541 -24.31 7.02 18.94
CA MET A 541 -24.70 8.10 19.83
C MET A 541 -24.95 9.37 19.03
N LYS A 542 -26.18 9.86 19.07
CA LYS A 542 -26.60 11.07 18.35
C LYS A 542 -25.86 12.32 18.86
N TYR A 543 -25.72 13.32 18.00
CA TYR A 543 -24.98 14.55 18.29
C TYR A 543 -25.76 15.50 19.23
N GLU A 544 -27.07 15.60 19.06
CA GLU A 544 -27.92 16.57 19.77
C GLU A 544 -28.47 16.02 21.08
N GLY A 545 -28.14 16.68 22.21
CA GLY A 545 -28.86 16.72 23.51
C GLY A 545 -29.22 15.40 24.21
N ASP A 546 -29.90 14.52 23.50
CA ASP A 546 -30.34 13.20 23.89
C ASP A 546 -29.17 12.21 23.86
N GLN A 547 -28.65 11.89 25.04
CA GLN A 547 -27.58 10.90 25.25
C GLN A 547 -28.04 9.45 25.02
N LYS A 548 -29.08 9.22 24.21
CA LYS A 548 -29.58 7.88 23.93
C LYS A 548 -28.70 7.23 22.87
N ASN A 549 -27.98 6.19 23.29
CA ASN A 549 -27.33 5.28 22.36
C ASN A 549 -28.41 4.47 21.65
N GLU A 550 -28.34 4.42 20.33
CA GLU A 550 -29.23 3.61 19.51
C GLU A 550 -28.45 2.43 18.95
N GLN A 551 -28.97 1.21 19.12
CA GLN A 551 -28.42 0.06 18.43
C GLN A 551 -28.81 0.14 16.95
N ILE A 552 -27.83 0.38 16.09
CA ILE A 552 -28.03 0.56 14.65
C ILE A 552 -27.60 -0.65 13.82
N GLY A 553 -26.96 -1.64 14.44
CA GLY A 553 -26.57 -2.86 13.75
C GLY A 553 -25.90 -3.91 14.63
N GLY A 554 -25.12 -4.78 14.01
CA GLY A 554 -24.46 -5.90 14.67
C GLY A 554 -24.63 -7.24 13.94
N GLY A 555 -24.08 -8.29 14.53
CA GLY A 555 -24.20 -9.67 14.04
C GLY A 555 -23.46 -10.63 14.97
N SER A 556 -23.08 -11.81 14.47
CA SER A 556 -22.36 -12.80 15.28
C SER A 556 -21.07 -13.27 14.62
N TYR A 557 -20.08 -13.57 15.46
CA TYR A 557 -18.85 -14.26 15.11
C TYR A 557 -18.87 -15.69 15.61
N GLU A 558 -18.22 -16.58 14.88
CA GLU A 558 -18.00 -17.98 15.26
C GLU A 558 -17.23 -18.05 16.59
N LYS A 559 -17.73 -18.87 17.54
CA LYS A 559 -17.05 -19.11 18.82
C LYS A 559 -15.91 -20.11 18.68
N GLU A 560 -16.15 -21.20 17.97
CA GLU A 560 -15.19 -22.28 17.75
C GLU A 560 -14.49 -22.11 16.39
N GLY A 561 -13.57 -21.14 16.26
CA GLY A 561 -12.91 -20.92 14.98
C GLY A 561 -11.94 -19.73 14.92
N GLU A 562 -11.80 -19.17 13.72
CA GLU A 562 -10.90 -18.04 13.45
C GLU A 562 -11.52 -16.68 13.81
N GLY A 563 -12.73 -16.67 14.38
CA GLY A 563 -13.50 -15.43 14.62
C GLY A 563 -14.11 -14.90 13.33
N ASN A 564 -14.64 -15.80 12.50
CA ASN A 564 -15.30 -15.46 11.25
C ASN A 564 -16.73 -14.95 11.50
N LYS A 565 -17.17 -13.95 10.72
CA LYS A 565 -18.57 -13.51 10.73
C LYS A 565 -19.50 -14.63 10.26
N ILE A 566 -20.63 -14.81 10.94
CA ILE A 566 -21.66 -15.80 10.64
C ILE A 566 -23.07 -15.22 10.83
N GLY A 567 -24.05 -15.77 10.12
CA GLY A 567 -25.47 -15.42 10.25
C GLY A 567 -25.78 -14.01 9.76
N TYR A 568 -26.89 -13.46 10.23
CA TYR A 568 -27.35 -12.15 9.82
C TYR A 568 -26.49 -11.03 10.44
N TRP A 569 -26.12 -10.06 9.60
CA TRP A 569 -25.34 -8.88 9.94
C TRP A 569 -25.99 -7.61 9.43
N VAL A 570 -25.87 -6.56 10.25
CA VAL A 570 -26.12 -5.17 9.87
C VAL A 570 -24.80 -4.42 10.04
N GLU A 571 -24.17 -4.07 8.93
CA GLU A 571 -22.94 -3.29 8.84
C GLU A 571 -23.24 -1.82 8.59
N ILE A 572 -22.28 -0.94 8.84
CA ILE A 572 -22.36 0.49 8.52
C ILE A 572 -21.42 0.84 7.37
N SER A 573 -21.67 1.93 6.65
CA SER A 573 -20.77 2.41 5.60
C SER A 573 -19.48 3.00 6.13
N ASP A 574 -18.44 2.95 5.30
CA ASP A 574 -17.27 3.80 5.44
C ASP A 574 -17.72 5.26 5.39
N GLY A 575 -17.33 6.05 6.37
CA GLY A 575 -17.86 7.40 6.53
C GLY A 575 -19.32 7.42 7.01
N PHE A 576 -19.74 6.48 7.85
CA PHE A 576 -20.97 6.63 8.63
C PHE A 576 -20.84 7.87 9.53
N TYR A 577 -21.73 8.84 9.39
CA TYR A 577 -21.85 9.99 10.29
C TYR A 577 -23.26 10.54 10.23
N GLU A 578 -23.53 11.57 11.02
CA GLU A 578 -24.84 12.22 11.18
C GLU A 578 -25.61 12.44 9.85
N TYR A 579 -24.93 12.89 8.78
CA TYR A 579 -25.55 13.18 7.47
C TYR A 579 -25.41 12.04 6.43
N SER A 580 -24.78 10.93 6.80
CA SER A 580 -24.64 9.72 5.98
C SER A 580 -24.77 8.47 6.86
N GLN A 581 -26.02 8.13 7.20
CA GLN A 581 -26.33 6.95 8.00
C GLN A 581 -26.76 5.81 7.06
N VAL A 582 -25.78 5.14 6.46
CA VAL A 582 -26.00 4.00 5.56
C VAL A 582 -25.66 2.70 6.29
N THR A 583 -26.56 1.71 6.20
CA THR A 583 -26.34 0.36 6.72
C THR A 583 -26.53 -0.71 5.63
N TYR A 584 -25.83 -1.84 5.78
CA TYR A 584 -25.86 -2.99 4.89
C TYR A 584 -26.32 -4.21 5.67
N CYS A 585 -27.41 -4.83 5.26
CA CYS A 585 -28.07 -5.91 5.99
C CYS A 585 -28.06 -7.19 5.17
N GLY A 586 -27.53 -8.29 5.69
CA GLY A 586 -27.57 -9.59 5.01
C GLY A 586 -26.80 -10.67 5.75
N ASP A 587 -26.70 -11.87 5.16
CA ASP A 587 -26.10 -13.01 5.83
C ASP A 587 -24.62 -13.21 5.49
N TYR A 588 -23.90 -13.75 6.47
CA TYR A 588 -22.54 -14.25 6.37
C TYR A 588 -22.48 -15.77 6.56
N ARG A 589 -21.56 -16.41 5.84
CA ARG A 589 -21.17 -17.81 6.02
C ARG A 589 -19.65 -17.91 5.99
N ILE A 590 -19.05 -18.27 7.12
CA ILE A 590 -17.59 -18.42 7.30
C ILE A 590 -16.84 -17.19 6.75
N GLY A 591 -17.25 -16.00 7.21
CA GLY A 591 -16.61 -14.73 6.83
C GLY A 591 -16.95 -14.22 5.42
N ARG A 592 -17.77 -14.92 4.64
CA ARG A 592 -18.19 -14.50 3.29
C ARG A 592 -19.66 -14.07 3.25
N LYS A 593 -19.97 -13.00 2.52
CA LYS A 593 -21.34 -12.53 2.30
C LYS A 593 -22.11 -13.51 1.43
N VAL A 594 -23.34 -13.85 1.81
CA VAL A 594 -24.20 -14.79 1.06
C VAL A 594 -25.63 -14.28 1.02
N GLY A 595 -26.40 -14.71 0.02
CA GLY A 595 -27.82 -14.43 -0.09
C GLY A 595 -28.12 -12.95 -0.40
N LYS A 596 -29.32 -12.50 -0.02
CA LYS A 596 -29.77 -11.14 -0.25
C LYS A 596 -29.10 -10.18 0.73
N TRP A 597 -28.62 -9.05 0.21
CA TRP A 597 -28.05 -7.96 0.98
C TRP A 597 -28.80 -6.67 0.64
N ASP A 598 -29.40 -6.05 1.65
CA ASP A 598 -30.17 -4.82 1.51
C ASP A 598 -29.36 -3.61 2.01
N ILE A 599 -29.49 -2.47 1.34
CA ILE A 599 -28.84 -1.22 1.74
C ILE A 599 -29.91 -0.26 2.23
N TRP A 600 -29.76 0.22 3.46
CA TRP A 600 -30.69 1.12 4.11
C TRP A 600 -30.05 2.47 4.37
N TYR A 601 -30.81 3.54 4.22
CA TYR A 601 -30.41 4.90 4.53
C TYR A 601 -31.39 5.53 5.52
N ARG A 602 -30.85 6.17 6.55
CA ARG A 602 -31.62 7.00 7.48
C ARG A 602 -31.31 8.48 7.25
N LYS A 603 -32.35 9.28 7.04
CA LYS A 603 -32.23 10.73 6.87
C LYS A 603 -32.08 11.39 8.25
N HIS A 604 -31.27 12.43 8.32
CA HIS A 604 -30.87 13.05 9.59
C HIS A 604 -32.03 13.72 10.35
N ASP A 605 -32.83 14.55 9.67
CA ASP A 605 -33.75 15.50 10.32
C ASP A 605 -35.15 14.93 10.58
N GLU A 606 -35.35 13.64 10.36
CA GLU A 606 -36.69 13.06 10.38
C GLU A 606 -36.70 11.85 11.32
N ASP A 607 -37.72 11.76 12.17
CA ASP A 607 -38.12 10.53 12.90
C ASP A 607 -38.51 9.38 11.93
N GLN A 608 -38.16 9.51 10.66
CA GLN A 608 -38.46 8.59 9.61
C GLN A 608 -37.72 7.27 9.80
N ARG A 609 -38.45 6.23 9.41
CA ARG A 609 -37.97 4.86 9.30
C ARG A 609 -36.86 4.80 8.25
N ASN A 610 -35.92 3.87 8.44
CA ASN A 610 -34.91 3.56 7.44
C ASN A 610 -35.56 3.31 6.07
N LYS A 611 -35.06 3.94 5.01
CA LYS A 611 -35.50 3.71 3.63
C LYS A 611 -34.54 2.74 2.96
N GLN A 612 -35.06 1.68 2.35
CA GLN A 612 -34.24 0.79 1.53
C GLN A 612 -33.85 1.54 0.25
N MET A 613 -32.55 1.74 0.04
CA MET A 613 -32.00 2.48 -1.08
C MET A 613 -31.35 1.59 -2.13
N GLY A 614 -30.96 0.38 -1.76
CA GLY A 614 -30.32 -0.55 -2.69
C GLY A 614 -30.15 -1.95 -2.13
N GLY A 615 -29.21 -2.68 -2.71
CA GLY A 615 -28.95 -4.08 -2.39
C GLY A 615 -28.81 -4.97 -3.61
N GLY A 616 -28.60 -6.26 -3.36
CA GLY A 616 -28.48 -7.30 -4.38
C GLY A 616 -28.22 -8.67 -3.75
N HIS A 617 -27.68 -9.61 -4.53
CA HIS A 617 -27.39 -10.96 -4.04
C HIS A 617 -25.90 -11.29 -4.11
N PHE A 618 -25.41 -11.97 -3.07
CA PHE A 618 -24.09 -12.56 -3.01
C PHE A 618 -24.16 -14.09 -3.10
N GLU A 619 -23.20 -14.67 -3.78
CA GLU A 619 -22.89 -16.09 -3.78
C GLU A 619 -21.42 -16.25 -3.38
N ASP A 620 -21.18 -16.78 -2.18
CA ASP A 620 -19.83 -17.04 -1.65
C ASP A 620 -18.91 -15.79 -1.66
N GLY A 621 -19.44 -14.63 -1.28
CA GLY A 621 -18.75 -13.34 -1.29
C GLY A 621 -18.70 -12.64 -2.65
N ILE A 622 -19.24 -13.26 -3.71
CA ILE A 622 -19.25 -12.72 -5.06
C ILE A 622 -20.62 -12.12 -5.37
N LYS A 623 -20.66 -10.87 -5.86
CA LYS A 623 -21.91 -10.22 -6.30
C LYS A 623 -22.46 -10.91 -7.55
N ILE A 624 -23.76 -11.21 -7.55
CA ILE A 624 -24.48 -11.81 -8.68
C ILE A 624 -25.85 -11.14 -8.89
N GLY A 625 -26.35 -11.19 -10.13
CA GLY A 625 -27.69 -10.72 -10.50
C GLY A 625 -27.87 -9.21 -10.41
N LYS A 626 -29.11 -8.76 -10.20
CA LYS A 626 -29.44 -7.34 -10.09
C LYS A 626 -28.87 -6.72 -8.82
N TRP A 627 -28.25 -5.56 -8.96
CA TRP A 627 -27.67 -4.77 -7.88
C TRP A 627 -28.04 -3.31 -7.99
N ILE A 628 -28.22 -2.68 -6.83
CA ILE A 628 -28.27 -1.24 -6.65
C ILE A 628 -27.18 -0.86 -5.66
N GLU A 629 -26.20 -0.07 -6.11
CA GLU A 629 -25.07 0.42 -5.32
C GLU A 629 -25.23 1.90 -5.00
N LEU A 630 -24.73 2.35 -3.86
CA LEU A 630 -24.67 3.77 -3.54
C LEU A 630 -23.34 4.36 -4.03
N SER A 631 -23.33 5.66 -4.32
CA SER A 631 -22.08 6.41 -4.50
C SER A 631 -21.24 6.43 -3.22
N GLU A 632 -19.92 6.46 -3.35
CA GLU A 632 -19.00 6.63 -2.21
C GLU A 632 -19.26 7.93 -1.44
N LYS A 633 -19.81 8.94 -2.12
CA LYS A 633 -20.20 10.22 -1.51
C LYS A 633 -21.69 10.27 -1.15
N PHE A 634 -22.35 9.13 -1.01
CA PHE A 634 -23.77 9.09 -0.67
C PHE A 634 -24.02 9.75 0.68
N ARG A 635 -24.77 10.86 0.67
CA ARG A 635 -25.11 11.65 1.87
C ARG A 635 -26.38 12.44 1.62
N LYS A 636 -26.89 13.14 2.63
CA LYS A 636 -28.11 13.96 2.54
C LYS A 636 -28.18 14.83 1.28
N ILE A 637 -27.07 15.51 0.94
CA ILE A 637 -26.95 16.43 -0.20
C ILE A 637 -26.35 15.80 -1.48
N GLN A 638 -26.31 14.47 -1.55
CA GLN A 638 -25.81 13.76 -2.72
C GLN A 638 -26.28 12.31 -2.67
N GLN A 639 -27.45 12.03 -3.23
CA GLN A 639 -28.04 10.69 -3.21
C GLN A 639 -28.03 10.10 -4.62
N VAL A 640 -26.85 9.58 -5.01
CA VAL A 640 -26.64 8.91 -6.30
C VAL A 640 -26.58 7.40 -6.09
N ILE A 641 -27.32 6.66 -6.90
CA ILE A 641 -27.26 5.19 -6.94
C ILE A 641 -26.91 4.69 -8.36
N PHE A 642 -26.33 3.50 -8.42
CA PHE A 642 -25.97 2.79 -9.64
C PHE A 642 -26.75 1.48 -9.68
N GLN A 643 -27.53 1.25 -10.73
CA GLN A 643 -28.36 0.06 -10.85
C GLN A 643 -27.98 -0.74 -12.10
N GLY A 644 -27.73 -2.03 -11.96
CA GLY A 644 -27.44 -2.92 -13.10
C GLY A 644 -27.24 -4.37 -12.67
N ASP A 645 -26.66 -5.18 -13.54
CA ASP A 645 -26.43 -6.61 -13.29
C ASP A 645 -24.95 -6.92 -13.02
N TYR A 646 -24.73 -7.94 -12.18
CA TYR A 646 -23.46 -8.59 -11.93
C TYR A 646 -23.47 -10.04 -12.42
N ALA A 647 -22.35 -10.48 -12.99
CA ALA A 647 -22.04 -11.88 -13.26
C ALA A 647 -20.62 -12.18 -12.79
N LEU A 648 -20.45 -13.20 -11.94
CA LEU A 648 -19.15 -13.60 -11.38
C LEU A 648 -18.38 -12.43 -10.74
N GLY A 649 -19.09 -11.52 -10.05
CA GLY A 649 -18.48 -10.37 -9.38
C GLY A 649 -18.11 -9.22 -10.31
N GLN A 650 -18.42 -9.31 -11.60
CA GLN A 650 -18.18 -8.27 -12.59
C GLN A 650 -19.48 -7.61 -13.05
N LYS A 651 -19.46 -6.30 -13.26
CA LYS A 651 -20.59 -5.57 -13.83
C LYS A 651 -20.81 -6.01 -15.27
N VAL A 652 -22.06 -6.32 -15.62
CA VAL A 652 -22.45 -6.74 -16.98
C VAL A 652 -23.73 -6.03 -17.41
N GLY A 653 -23.95 -5.98 -18.72
CA GLY A 653 -25.18 -5.43 -19.29
C GLY A 653 -25.33 -3.94 -19.02
N LYS A 654 -26.57 -3.46 -18.99
CA LYS A 654 -26.89 -2.05 -18.84
C LYS A 654 -26.83 -1.63 -17.37
N TRP A 655 -26.16 -0.51 -17.12
CA TRP A 655 -26.04 0.11 -15.80
C TRP A 655 -26.56 1.54 -15.86
N ASP A 656 -27.59 1.84 -15.06
CA ASP A 656 -28.22 3.14 -14.96
C ASP A 656 -27.66 3.90 -13.75
N ILE A 657 -27.45 5.21 -13.91
CA ILE A 657 -27.10 6.12 -12.82
C ILE A 657 -28.35 6.92 -12.50
N LEU A 658 -28.83 6.79 -11.27
CA LEU A 658 -30.03 7.46 -10.78
C LEU A 658 -29.66 8.45 -9.68
N TYR A 659 -30.30 9.61 -9.68
CA TYR A 659 -30.14 10.62 -8.65
C TYR A 659 -31.48 10.91 -7.99
N ASN A 660 -31.50 11.03 -6.67
CA ASN A 660 -32.72 11.30 -5.93
C ASN A 660 -33.09 12.79 -6.05
N GLU A 661 -34.17 13.06 -6.75
CA GLU A 661 -34.77 14.39 -6.89
C GLU A 661 -36.14 14.35 -6.22
N GLU A 662 -36.31 15.13 -5.15
CA GLU A 662 -37.59 15.20 -4.41
C GLU A 662 -38.15 13.82 -4.04
N GLU A 663 -37.28 12.97 -3.47
CA GLU A 663 -37.60 11.61 -3.02
C GLU A 663 -37.87 10.57 -4.12
N LYS A 664 -37.72 10.96 -5.39
CA LYS A 664 -37.80 10.08 -6.56
C LYS A 664 -36.45 9.97 -7.27
N PHE A 665 -36.01 8.74 -7.51
CA PHE A 665 -34.82 8.48 -8.32
C PHE A 665 -35.09 8.69 -9.80
N LYS A 666 -34.46 9.70 -10.39
CA LYS A 666 -34.49 9.95 -11.84
C LYS A 666 -33.18 9.50 -12.48
N LYS A 667 -33.29 8.89 -13.66
CA LYS A 667 -32.12 8.48 -14.43
C LYS A 667 -31.41 9.69 -15.01
N ILE A 668 -30.14 9.87 -14.62
CA ILE A 668 -29.29 10.97 -15.09
C ILE A 668 -28.12 10.49 -15.95
N GLY A 669 -27.77 9.21 -15.89
CA GLY A 669 -26.66 8.67 -16.66
C GLY A 669 -26.63 7.16 -16.74
N GLY A 670 -25.44 6.60 -17.00
CA GLY A 670 -25.23 5.17 -17.17
C GLY A 670 -24.66 4.78 -18.53
N GLY A 671 -24.52 3.48 -18.75
CA GLY A 671 -24.01 2.89 -19.98
C GLY A 671 -24.09 1.37 -19.93
N SER A 672 -23.19 0.66 -20.62
CA SER A 672 -23.15 -0.81 -20.60
C SER A 672 -21.77 -1.35 -20.27
N TYR A 673 -21.74 -2.50 -19.62
CA TYR A 673 -20.54 -3.27 -19.34
C TYR A 673 -20.56 -4.63 -20.05
N ASP A 674 -19.37 -5.08 -20.42
CA ASP A 674 -19.08 -6.45 -20.84
C ASP A 674 -17.94 -6.97 -19.95
N ASN A 675 -18.26 -7.90 -19.04
CA ASN A 675 -17.30 -8.49 -18.11
C ASN A 675 -16.46 -7.45 -17.34
N GLY A 676 -17.14 -6.47 -16.73
CA GLY A 676 -16.53 -5.37 -15.98
C GLY A 676 -15.91 -4.27 -16.83
N ILE A 677 -15.88 -4.42 -18.16
CA ILE A 677 -15.30 -3.45 -19.10
C ILE A 677 -16.41 -2.56 -19.67
N LYS A 678 -16.27 -1.24 -19.56
CA LYS A 678 -17.22 -0.30 -20.15
C LYS A 678 -17.24 -0.41 -21.68
N ILE A 679 -18.43 -0.42 -22.25
CA ILE A 679 -18.69 -0.47 -23.70
C ILE A 679 -19.83 0.48 -24.09
N SER A 680 -19.88 0.87 -25.36
CA SER A 680 -20.95 1.66 -25.98
C SER A 680 -21.07 3.07 -25.39
N LYS A 681 -22.23 3.74 -25.58
CA LYS A 681 -22.47 5.08 -25.08
C LYS A 681 -22.54 5.10 -23.55
N TRP A 682 -21.91 6.10 -22.95
CA TRP A 682 -21.81 6.31 -21.52
C TRP A 682 -22.08 7.75 -21.13
N ILE A 683 -22.73 7.91 -19.98
CA ILE A 683 -22.83 9.16 -19.24
C ILE A 683 -22.22 8.92 -17.86
N GLU A 684 -21.10 9.56 -17.57
CA GLU A 684 -20.37 9.47 -16.30
C GLU A 684 -20.61 10.73 -15.45
N LEU A 685 -20.51 10.60 -14.14
CA LEU A 685 -20.56 11.74 -13.22
C LEU A 685 -19.13 12.18 -12.86
N SER A 686 -18.93 13.47 -12.65
CA SER A 686 -17.71 13.98 -12.03
C SER A 686 -17.62 13.58 -10.56
N GLU A 687 -16.41 13.49 -10.04
CA GLU A 687 -16.19 13.34 -8.60
C GLU A 687 -16.75 14.52 -7.80
N ALA A 688 -16.85 15.70 -8.41
CA ALA A 688 -17.46 16.89 -7.81
C ALA A 688 -19.00 16.90 -7.90
N PHE A 689 -19.63 15.86 -8.48
CA PHE A 689 -21.08 15.80 -8.63
C PHE A 689 -21.78 15.93 -7.27
N GLY A 690 -22.73 16.83 -7.13
CA GLY A 690 -23.55 17.03 -5.92
C GLY A 690 -24.70 18.00 -6.19
N ASP A 691 -25.49 18.33 -5.17
CA ASP A 691 -26.69 19.18 -5.32
C ASP A 691 -26.43 20.56 -5.96
N TYR A 692 -25.23 21.07 -5.75
CA TYR A 692 -24.80 22.40 -6.20
C TYR A 692 -24.00 22.34 -7.51
N SER A 693 -23.28 21.24 -7.77
CA SER A 693 -22.44 21.10 -8.95
C SER A 693 -22.70 19.78 -9.63
N GLN A 694 -23.44 19.79 -10.75
CA GLN A 694 -23.77 18.57 -11.48
C GLN A 694 -23.03 18.54 -12.81
N VAL A 695 -21.82 17.98 -12.78
CA VAL A 695 -20.99 17.77 -13.99
C VAL A 695 -21.14 16.33 -14.47
N MET A 696 -21.44 16.16 -15.76
CA MET A 696 -21.51 14.88 -16.43
C MET A 696 -20.63 14.84 -17.68
N TYR A 697 -20.08 13.67 -17.98
CA TYR A 697 -19.30 13.40 -19.18
C TYR A 697 -20.07 12.43 -20.08
N LYS A 698 -20.36 12.79 -21.33
CA LYS A 698 -21.08 11.94 -22.28
C LYS A 698 -20.19 11.55 -23.44
N GLY A 699 -20.07 10.27 -23.74
CA GLY A 699 -19.28 9.80 -24.89
C GLY A 699 -19.44 8.31 -25.12
N GLU A 700 -18.48 7.70 -25.80
CA GLU A 700 -18.49 6.27 -26.10
C GLU A 700 -17.26 5.56 -25.55
N TYR A 701 -17.44 4.31 -25.13
CA TYR A 701 -16.40 3.37 -24.76
C TYR A 701 -16.32 2.21 -25.75
N LYS A 702 -15.10 1.73 -25.98
CA LYS A 702 -14.83 0.44 -26.64
C LYS A 702 -13.72 -0.27 -25.89
N GLN A 703 -14.00 -1.47 -25.39
CA GLN A 703 -13.05 -2.26 -24.60
C GLN A 703 -12.43 -1.46 -23.44
N GLY A 704 -13.25 -0.65 -22.75
CA GLY A 704 -12.82 0.13 -21.59
C GLY A 704 -12.05 1.40 -21.92
N GLN A 705 -11.83 1.70 -23.20
CA GLN A 705 -11.19 2.93 -23.66
C GLN A 705 -12.22 3.94 -24.16
N LYS A 706 -12.04 5.21 -23.81
CA LYS A 706 -12.86 6.32 -24.32
C LYS A 706 -12.57 6.54 -25.79
N LEU A 707 -13.61 6.64 -26.62
CA LEU A 707 -13.51 6.88 -28.06
C LEU A 707 -14.35 8.08 -28.49
N GLY A 708 -13.93 8.73 -29.57
CA GLY A 708 -14.71 9.74 -30.26
C GLY A 708 -14.96 10.99 -29.42
N ILE A 709 -16.06 11.67 -29.70
CA ILE A 709 -16.41 12.92 -29.02
C ILE A 709 -16.91 12.63 -27.60
N TRP A 710 -16.38 13.38 -26.65
CA TRP A 710 -16.76 13.37 -25.26
C TRP A 710 -17.17 14.77 -24.82
N ASP A 711 -18.46 14.93 -24.53
CA ASP A 711 -19.06 16.20 -24.12
C ASP A 711 -19.06 16.35 -22.60
N ILE A 712 -18.88 17.59 -22.12
CA ILE A 712 -18.98 17.94 -20.72
C ILE A 712 -20.22 18.81 -20.50
N TRP A 713 -21.18 18.27 -19.76
CA TRP A 713 -22.44 18.91 -19.45
C TRP A 713 -22.46 19.36 -17.99
N TYR A 714 -22.98 20.55 -17.74
CA TYR A 714 -23.06 21.13 -16.40
C TYR A 714 -24.39 21.82 -16.16
N ARG A 715 -24.93 21.64 -14.97
CA ARG A 715 -25.93 22.52 -14.38
C ARG A 715 -25.56 22.76 -12.91
N ARG A 716 -26.02 23.88 -12.38
CA ARG A 716 -25.81 24.20 -10.97
C ARG A 716 -26.80 23.42 -10.12
N TYR A 717 -28.08 23.74 -10.30
CA TYR A 717 -29.17 23.12 -9.56
C TYR A 717 -29.95 22.14 -10.43
N ILE A 718 -30.75 21.29 -9.79
CA ILE A 718 -31.51 20.25 -10.49
C ILE A 718 -32.65 20.79 -11.37
N ASP A 719 -33.20 21.94 -11.00
CA ASP A 719 -34.22 22.67 -11.75
C ASP A 719 -33.64 23.42 -12.96
N GLU A 720 -32.30 23.55 -13.05
CA GLU A 720 -31.65 24.13 -14.22
C GLU A 720 -31.44 23.10 -15.34
N PRO A 721 -31.54 23.50 -16.62
CA PRO A 721 -31.15 22.65 -17.73
C PRO A 721 -29.63 22.48 -17.81
N TYR A 722 -29.18 21.28 -18.20
CA TYR A 722 -27.76 21.06 -18.49
C TYR A 722 -27.30 21.89 -19.68
N LYS A 723 -26.14 22.53 -19.53
CA LYS A 723 -25.44 23.29 -20.56
C LYS A 723 -24.16 22.55 -20.98
N LEU A 724 -23.89 22.47 -22.27
CA LEU A 724 -22.60 22.01 -22.79
C LEU A 724 -21.55 23.07 -22.46
N ILE A 725 -20.56 22.71 -21.64
CA ILE A 725 -19.51 23.65 -21.19
C ILE A 725 -18.12 23.27 -21.67
N GLY A 726 -17.96 22.06 -22.23
CA GLY A 726 -16.67 21.61 -22.74
C GLY A 726 -16.73 20.22 -23.35
N GLY A 727 -15.57 19.60 -23.48
CA GLY A 727 -15.41 18.32 -24.16
C GLY A 727 -14.26 18.32 -25.15
N GLY A 728 -14.11 17.20 -25.86
CA GLY A 728 -13.13 17.03 -26.92
C GLY A 728 -13.20 15.65 -27.53
N SER A 729 -12.18 15.24 -28.28
CA SER A 729 -12.17 13.94 -28.96
C SER A 729 -11.07 13.01 -28.47
N TYR A 730 -11.40 11.74 -28.36
CA TYR A 730 -10.46 10.64 -28.18
C TYR A 730 -10.24 9.90 -29.49
N ASP A 731 -9.00 9.53 -29.74
CA ASP A 731 -8.63 8.80 -30.93
C ASP A 731 -9.14 7.35 -30.90
N GLN A 732 -9.61 6.89 -32.06
CA GLN A 732 -10.17 5.56 -32.25
C GLN A 732 -9.10 4.49 -32.50
N PHE A 733 -7.87 4.87 -32.85
CA PHE A 733 -6.82 3.94 -33.28
C PHE A 733 -5.70 3.75 -32.25
N PHE A 734 -5.43 4.73 -31.40
CA PHE A 734 -4.31 4.80 -30.46
C PHE A 734 -4.77 4.77 -29.00
N ASN A 735 -5.41 3.67 -28.59
CA ASN A 735 -5.71 3.38 -27.18
C ASN A 735 -6.54 4.44 -26.41
N GLY A 736 -7.38 5.22 -27.10
CA GLY A 736 -8.19 6.26 -26.44
C GLY A 736 -7.38 7.47 -25.97
N TYR A 737 -6.41 7.92 -26.77
CA TYR A 737 -5.66 9.15 -26.52
C TYR A 737 -6.48 10.39 -26.83
N LYS A 738 -6.36 11.45 -26.02
CA LYS A 738 -6.94 12.75 -26.36
C LYS A 738 -6.29 13.31 -27.62
N ILE A 739 -7.11 13.81 -28.54
CA ILE A 739 -6.71 14.45 -29.80
C ILE A 739 -7.56 15.69 -30.10
N GLY A 740 -7.01 16.60 -30.89
CA GLY A 740 -7.73 17.77 -31.39
C GLY A 740 -8.05 18.78 -30.29
N TYR A 741 -9.09 19.60 -30.52
CA TYR A 741 -9.49 20.64 -29.58
C TYR A 741 -10.19 20.06 -28.36
N TRP A 742 -9.85 20.58 -27.18
CA TRP A 742 -10.39 20.18 -25.89
C TRP A 742 -10.73 21.40 -25.04
N VAL A 743 -11.81 21.27 -24.28
CA VAL A 743 -12.17 22.13 -23.15
C VAL A 743 -12.26 21.24 -21.91
N GLU A 744 -11.33 21.42 -20.99
CA GLU A 744 -11.22 20.66 -19.73
C GLU A 744 -11.70 21.48 -18.54
N LEU A 745 -12.10 20.81 -17.46
CA LEU A 745 -12.43 21.46 -16.19
C LEU A 745 -11.22 21.40 -15.25
N SER A 746 -11.10 22.37 -14.34
CA SER A 746 -10.18 22.24 -13.21
C SER A 746 -10.61 21.13 -12.24
N GLU A 747 -9.66 20.59 -11.47
CA GLU A 747 -9.94 19.61 -10.42
C GLU A 747 -10.90 20.17 -9.35
N GLY A 748 -10.79 21.47 -9.08
CA GLY A 748 -11.65 22.21 -8.16
C GLY A 748 -12.98 22.70 -8.75
N PHE A 749 -13.38 22.24 -9.95
CA PHE A 749 -14.57 22.77 -10.63
C PHE A 749 -15.84 22.56 -9.78
N LYS A 750 -16.37 23.68 -9.27
CA LYS A 750 -17.55 23.78 -8.40
C LYS A 750 -18.32 25.05 -8.74
N ASP A 751 -19.49 25.24 -8.15
CA ASP A 751 -20.36 26.39 -8.37
C ASP A 751 -19.64 27.74 -8.33
N TYR A 752 -18.80 27.89 -7.30
CA TYR A 752 -18.04 29.09 -6.91
C TYR A 752 -16.57 29.03 -7.35
N SER A 753 -16.25 28.16 -8.31
CA SER A 753 -14.96 28.12 -9.00
C SER A 753 -15.12 27.31 -10.27
N GLN A 754 -15.61 27.96 -11.33
CA GLN A 754 -15.79 27.31 -12.64
C GLN A 754 -14.63 27.73 -13.54
N VAL A 755 -13.54 26.96 -13.48
CA VAL A 755 -12.36 27.17 -14.32
C VAL A 755 -12.32 26.13 -15.44
N THR A 756 -12.08 26.59 -16.66
CA THR A 756 -11.88 25.75 -17.84
C THR A 756 -10.56 26.01 -18.53
N TYR A 757 -9.99 24.97 -19.12
CA TYR A 757 -8.76 25.03 -19.92
C TYR A 757 -9.08 24.63 -21.35
N LYS A 758 -8.76 25.47 -22.33
CA LYS A 758 -9.13 25.26 -23.73
C LYS A 758 -7.90 25.23 -24.62
N GLY A 759 -7.72 24.19 -25.42
CA GLY A 759 -6.57 24.11 -26.35
C GLY A 759 -6.54 22.80 -27.10
N ASN A 760 -5.41 22.49 -27.76
CA ASN A 760 -5.29 21.28 -28.58
C ASN A 760 -4.47 20.18 -27.91
N TYR A 761 -4.84 18.94 -28.21
CA TYR A 761 -4.08 17.73 -27.91
C TYR A 761 -3.54 17.08 -29.19
N LYS A 762 -2.35 16.50 -29.08
CA LYS A 762 -1.77 15.58 -30.06
C LYS A 762 -1.10 14.43 -29.31
N ASP A 763 -1.48 13.20 -29.64
CA ASP A 763 -0.95 11.98 -29.00
C ASP A 763 -1.03 12.02 -27.45
N ASN A 764 -2.19 12.44 -26.92
CA ASN A 764 -2.44 12.62 -25.49
C ASN A 764 -1.56 13.70 -24.80
N LYS A 765 -0.88 14.55 -25.57
CA LYS A 765 -0.07 15.67 -25.07
C LYS A 765 -0.70 17.01 -25.46
N LYS A 766 -0.76 17.96 -24.53
CA LYS A 766 -1.19 19.34 -24.81
C LYS A 766 -0.21 20.00 -25.79
N VAL A 767 -0.73 20.68 -26.81
CA VAL A 767 0.07 21.38 -27.83
C VAL A 767 -0.57 22.72 -28.19
N GLY A 768 0.28 23.67 -28.63
CA GLY A 768 -0.15 24.99 -29.07
C GLY A 768 -0.67 25.86 -27.93
N ARG A 769 -1.44 26.89 -28.27
CA ARG A 769 -2.04 27.82 -27.31
C ARG A 769 -3.14 27.14 -26.50
N TRP A 770 -3.13 27.41 -25.20
CA TRP A 770 -4.12 26.99 -24.23
C TRP A 770 -4.63 28.20 -23.44
N ASP A 771 -5.93 28.45 -23.48
CA ASP A 771 -6.58 29.55 -22.79
C ASP A 771 -7.21 29.07 -21.48
N ILE A 772 -7.09 29.86 -20.42
CA ILE A 772 -7.73 29.63 -19.12
C ILE A 772 -8.92 30.57 -19.02
N SER A 773 -10.12 30.03 -18.87
CA SER A 773 -11.34 30.82 -18.71
C SER A 773 -12.02 30.53 -17.39
N TYR A 774 -12.62 31.55 -16.79
CA TYR A 774 -13.28 31.49 -15.50
C TYR A 774 -14.63 32.21 -15.52
N ARG A 775 -15.54 31.74 -14.67
CA ARG A 775 -16.72 32.49 -14.25
C ARG A 775 -17.10 32.08 -12.83
N TYR A 776 -17.63 33.02 -12.07
CA TYR A 776 -18.13 32.75 -10.71
C TYR A 776 -19.62 32.34 -10.69
N ASN A 777 -20.34 32.51 -11.81
CA ASN A 777 -21.77 32.21 -11.90
C ASN A 777 -22.13 31.60 -13.27
N VAL A 778 -22.99 30.57 -13.27
CA VAL A 778 -23.46 29.85 -14.48
C VAL A 778 -24.23 30.75 -15.46
N LYS A 779 -24.79 31.87 -14.98
CA LYS A 779 -25.48 32.88 -15.80
C LYS A 779 -24.52 33.80 -16.54
N LEU A 780 -23.25 33.86 -16.14
CA LEU A 780 -22.25 34.68 -16.78
C LEU A 780 -21.49 33.90 -17.87
N PRO A 781 -21.01 34.59 -18.92
CA PRO A 781 -20.08 33.99 -19.86
C PRO A 781 -18.75 33.71 -19.18
N PHE A 782 -18.01 32.72 -19.70
CA PHE A 782 -16.62 32.50 -19.32
C PHE A 782 -15.77 33.68 -19.78
N GLN A 783 -15.00 34.27 -18.87
CA GLN A 783 -14.01 35.30 -19.16
C GLN A 783 -12.63 34.65 -19.24
N GLN A 784 -11.85 34.96 -20.28
CA GLN A 784 -10.47 34.52 -20.35
C GLN A 784 -9.65 35.28 -19.31
N ILE A 785 -9.05 34.55 -18.36
CA ILE A 785 -8.25 35.11 -17.27
C ILE A 785 -6.76 34.76 -17.38
N GLY A 786 -6.41 33.84 -18.28
CA GLY A 786 -5.02 33.45 -18.48
C GLY A 786 -4.82 32.49 -19.62
N GLY A 787 -3.71 31.76 -19.57
CA GLY A 787 -3.28 30.84 -20.63
C GLY A 787 -1.80 30.98 -20.98
N GLY A 788 -1.39 30.17 -21.94
CA GLY A 788 -0.03 30.15 -22.50
C GLY A 788 0.08 29.08 -23.59
N SER A 789 1.30 28.64 -23.90
CA SER A 789 1.52 27.63 -24.95
C SER A 789 2.16 26.36 -24.43
N TYR A 790 1.83 25.23 -25.05
CA TYR A 790 2.48 23.95 -24.84
C TYR A 790 3.23 23.48 -26.10
N ASP A 791 4.38 22.84 -25.91
CA ASP A 791 5.03 21.99 -26.91
C ASP A 791 5.15 20.57 -26.36
N LYS A 792 4.50 19.60 -27.02
CA LYS A 792 4.50 18.18 -26.64
C LYS A 792 4.23 17.93 -25.15
N GLY A 793 3.26 18.65 -24.57
CA GLY A 793 2.84 18.53 -23.18
C GLY A 793 3.66 19.35 -22.19
N ILE A 794 4.65 20.10 -22.67
CA ILE A 794 5.54 20.94 -21.86
C ILE A 794 5.14 22.40 -22.03
N LYS A 795 4.92 23.14 -20.93
CA LYS A 795 4.63 24.58 -20.99
C LYS A 795 5.83 25.34 -21.56
N ILE A 796 5.57 26.27 -22.48
CA ILE A 796 6.55 27.16 -23.11
C ILE A 796 6.03 28.59 -23.22
N GLY A 797 6.94 29.56 -23.23
CA GLY A 797 6.66 30.98 -23.40
C GLY A 797 5.97 31.62 -22.20
N LYS A 798 5.34 32.78 -22.39
CA LYS A 798 4.62 33.48 -21.32
C LYS A 798 3.33 32.74 -20.94
N TRP A 799 3.12 32.59 -19.65
CA TRP A 799 1.95 31.98 -19.04
C TRP A 799 1.34 32.91 -18.00
N ILE A 800 0.02 32.91 -17.94
CA ILE A 800 -0.76 33.40 -16.82
C ILE A 800 -1.45 32.17 -16.22
N ASP A 801 -0.89 31.68 -15.13
CA ASP A 801 -1.36 30.51 -14.36
C ASP A 801 -2.31 30.90 -13.24
N LEU A 802 -3.03 29.91 -12.71
CA LEU A 802 -3.86 30.05 -11.52
C LEU A 802 -3.10 29.51 -10.31
N CYS A 803 -3.37 30.08 -9.13
CA CYS A 803 -3.05 29.44 -7.87
C CYS A 803 -3.80 28.11 -7.71
N ASP A 804 -3.20 27.14 -7.02
CA ASP A 804 -3.83 25.84 -6.77
C ASP A 804 -5.16 26.00 -6.00
N ASP A 805 -5.24 27.03 -5.15
CA ASP A 805 -6.43 27.42 -4.40
C ASP A 805 -7.31 28.48 -5.12
N PHE A 806 -7.30 28.51 -6.45
CA PHE A 806 -8.11 29.47 -7.20
C PHE A 806 -9.62 29.23 -6.99
N LYS A 807 -10.26 30.21 -6.36
CA LYS A 807 -11.71 30.22 -6.04
C LYS A 807 -12.22 31.66 -6.05
N ASP A 808 -13.54 31.85 -6.00
CA ASP A 808 -14.16 33.18 -6.07
C ASP A 808 -13.52 34.23 -5.16
N LEU A 809 -13.16 33.84 -3.92
CA LEU A 809 -12.53 34.72 -2.91
C LEU A 809 -10.99 34.76 -2.96
N ASN A 810 -10.36 33.98 -3.83
CA ASN A 810 -8.90 33.86 -3.96
C ASN A 810 -8.50 33.74 -5.44
N GLN A 811 -8.67 34.83 -6.18
CA GLN A 811 -8.39 34.89 -7.63
C GLN A 811 -6.92 35.24 -7.91
N ILE A 812 -5.99 34.54 -7.25
CA ILE A 812 -4.56 34.77 -7.45
C ILE A 812 -4.14 34.15 -8.78
N ILE A 813 -3.61 34.98 -9.67
CA ILE A 813 -2.98 34.58 -10.92
C ILE A 813 -1.47 34.77 -10.84
N TYR A 814 -0.72 33.88 -11.47
CA TYR A 814 0.72 33.95 -11.56
C TYR A 814 1.15 34.22 -12.99
N ILE A 815 1.91 35.29 -13.21
CA ILE A 815 2.53 35.56 -14.50
C ILE A 815 3.95 34.99 -14.46
N GLY A 816 4.36 34.29 -15.51
CA GLY A 816 5.73 33.79 -15.64
C GLY A 816 6.06 33.37 -17.06
N GLU A 817 7.35 33.29 -17.34
CA GLU A 817 7.85 32.79 -18.62
C GLU A 817 8.32 31.34 -18.40
N TYR A 818 7.93 30.42 -19.28
CA TYR A 818 8.30 29.02 -19.20
C TYR A 818 9.29 28.66 -20.30
N LYS A 819 10.38 28.01 -19.91
CA LYS A 819 11.36 27.42 -20.82
C LYS A 819 11.57 25.96 -20.48
N ASP A 820 11.30 25.08 -21.45
CA ASP A 820 11.32 23.63 -21.28
C ASP A 820 10.52 23.13 -20.06
N GLY A 821 9.34 23.72 -19.84
CA GLY A 821 8.41 23.33 -18.78
C GLY A 821 8.73 23.88 -17.40
N LYS A 822 9.81 24.64 -17.25
CA LYS A 822 10.17 25.31 -16.00
C LYS A 822 9.82 26.78 -16.08
N LYS A 823 9.14 27.28 -15.06
CA LYS A 823 8.90 28.70 -14.90
C LYS A 823 10.23 29.39 -14.58
N GLU A 824 10.64 30.34 -15.39
CA GLU A 824 11.77 31.22 -15.12
C GLU A 824 11.37 32.20 -14.02
N GLU A 825 12.15 32.23 -12.94
CA GLU A 825 12.05 33.27 -11.90
C GLU A 825 12.50 34.59 -12.54
N LYS A 826 11.57 35.55 -12.65
CA LYS A 826 11.85 36.94 -13.02
C LYS A 826 11.49 37.85 -11.86
#